data_AF-A0A7C3D0R7-F1
#
_entry.id   AF-A0A7C3D0R7-F1
#
_cell.length_a   1.000
_cell.length_b   1.000
_cell.length_c   1.000
_cell.angle_alpha   90.00
_cell.angle_beta   90.00
_cell.angle_gamma   90.00
#
_symmetry.space_group_name_H-M   'P 1'
#
loop_
_entity.id
_entity.type
_entity.pdbx_description
1 polymer ?
#
loop_
_entity_poly.entity_id
_entity_poly.type
_entity_poly.pdbx_seq_one_letter_code
_entity_poly.pdbx_strand_id
1 'polypeptide(L)'
;AAAAWLPLLLAVIEIMVRKQEAKGTGPFVPIVYVIPGAAALGIHVLAGHPEILVYTLLVMAAYALIRLLLLWRRVGSWRPALRLGLWLGLMVGLGLGLGSVQLIPLLELVTRNFREGSVTYYDVVGWAFPTRQILTFLIPDFFGNPAHHGYWDLVSRRWVPVDRIFWGIKNYVEAGSYVGILPLLLALVALLGSRRSPHRRHIWLFGGLALASLLFVFGTPLYALLYYGLPGIKQLHSPFRWVFPYTLSVSVLAGFGVGRLGNWETGKLGKHLPNLPIYQFTRITLAVGFALLGALVVIFFAPEPFIPLADRLLAAVEAAQQAFSSGRMLLSYEWRNLFIFALMLTAGGIVLRVSRCPFANLPICQFADLQISVWKILAVVVVALDLLLFGWSFNPAADPAWLAFTPPSIEFLQARAEEALAAGSPWRLTTYQPPGSTKTLNANIPWLHGLQDVRGYDSIIPAQYAAYMEAIEGQGELLYNRIAPIYDAAHLSSPLLDLLGVRYVATEGEIANPDYQPVYEGEIRIYENTDALPRAFALPAAEIVAEEDLPARLRTFDPRQIVLLQPDSQFPNPQSTASKIGLCSARTTVRASAPDCDPARARSLTWPLQPAHIVAYGSNEVLVDVEMPGPGWLLLADSYFPGWKAYRSNLQPATDNLQPDETELPIVRADGNFRAVYLPAGAHRVRFKYTPMSFKLGLYGSFMAGVVLLLLALYWLWTRFYRESEDDPTVKRVAKNSLLPMGLQLLNRLIDFAFAMLMLRILAPEQAGRYYFAVAFIGYFDILVRFGLGTLLTREVAKERAEANRYLSTVTVLRGLLWLLSLPLMTLAVLVYAFFGQMTPDIVAAIALFALSMLLSNLADGFSAVFYAYEKMEYPAAIATVTALTRVSLGVLVLLLGWGFVGLAGVSIVANIVSATALGWLMTRHCFRPHAEWDRATGRWMMRTSFPLMINLLLATIFFRIDVLLLKPLKGDTVVGYYSAALKYVDGLLIIPQYFTQAIFPLMSRYAASSRESLLRAYTLSLRLLLIVALPIAAAMPFIGEGLIMLLGGAEYLPHSKIALQLIIWFLPFSFVNSVTQYVLIAIDQQRFLTKAFLVGVTFNIVANLIFIPLFSYR
;
A
#
# COMPACT_ATOMS: atom_id res chain seq x y z
N ALA A 1 5.32 -0.72 -15.88
CA ALA A 1 4.07 -1.01 -15.13
C ALA A 1 3.18 0.23 -14.93
N ALA A 2 3.65 1.31 -14.29
CA ALA A 2 2.82 2.48 -13.98
C ALA A 2 2.14 3.11 -15.23
N ALA A 3 2.89 3.42 -16.29
CA ALA A 3 2.38 4.08 -17.48
C ALA A 3 1.17 3.38 -18.16
N ALA A 4 1.04 2.05 -18.02
CA ALA A 4 0.00 1.27 -18.69
C ALA A 4 -1.45 1.59 -18.23
N TRP A 5 -1.63 2.27 -17.09
CA TRP A 5 -2.94 2.52 -16.50
C TRP A 5 -3.67 3.77 -17.03
N LEU A 6 -2.94 4.75 -17.59
CA LEU A 6 -3.54 6.00 -18.08
C LEU A 6 -4.65 5.80 -19.13
N PRO A 7 -4.52 4.90 -20.14
CA PRO A 7 -5.59 4.68 -21.12
C PRO A 7 -6.91 4.25 -20.46
N LEU A 8 -6.84 3.32 -19.49
CA LEU A 8 -8.00 2.85 -18.75
C LEU A 8 -8.63 3.99 -17.93
N LEU A 9 -7.80 4.77 -17.23
CA LEU A 9 -8.27 5.89 -16.41
C LEU A 9 -8.98 6.96 -17.25
N LEU A 10 -8.43 7.33 -18.41
CA LEU A 10 -9.10 8.26 -19.34
C LEU A 10 -10.39 7.66 -19.94
N ALA A 11 -10.39 6.37 -20.25
CA ALA A 11 -11.58 5.67 -20.75
C ALA A 11 -12.71 5.65 -19.71
N VAL A 12 -12.39 5.40 -18.44
CA VAL A 12 -13.35 5.46 -17.33
C VAL A 12 -13.96 6.86 -17.21
N ILE A 13 -13.13 7.91 -17.21
CA ILE A 13 -13.60 9.31 -17.20
C ILE A 13 -14.55 9.56 -18.38
N GLU A 14 -14.15 9.13 -19.58
CA GLU A 14 -14.94 9.36 -20.80
C GLU A 14 -16.29 8.62 -20.78
N ILE A 15 -16.32 7.37 -20.33
CA ILE A 15 -17.55 6.59 -20.20
C ILE A 15 -18.49 7.28 -19.20
N MET A 16 -17.97 7.72 -18.07
CA MET A 16 -18.74 8.43 -17.05
C MET A 16 -19.35 9.73 -17.60
N VAL A 17 -18.57 10.54 -18.32
CA VAL A 17 -19.04 11.77 -18.95
C VAL A 17 -20.12 11.47 -19.99
N ARG A 18 -19.92 10.50 -20.90
CA ARG A 18 -20.91 10.13 -21.91
C ARG A 18 -22.23 9.62 -21.32
N LYS A 19 -22.16 8.83 -20.24
CA LYS A 19 -23.36 8.36 -19.54
C LYS A 19 -24.13 9.51 -18.88
N GLN A 20 -23.43 10.51 -18.34
CA GLN A 20 -24.06 11.73 -17.83
C GLN A 20 -24.64 12.59 -18.97
N GLU A 21 -23.95 12.72 -20.10
CA GLU A 21 -24.47 13.41 -21.30
C GLU A 21 -25.80 12.78 -21.76
N ALA A 22 -25.86 11.44 -21.82
CA ALA A 22 -27.08 10.72 -22.20
C ALA A 22 -28.23 10.89 -21.19
N LYS A 23 -27.92 11.09 -19.90
CA LYS A 23 -28.91 11.38 -18.85
C LYS A 23 -29.37 12.83 -18.78
N GLY A 24 -28.69 13.76 -19.44
CA GLY A 24 -29.00 15.20 -19.36
C GLY A 24 -28.86 15.76 -17.94
N THR A 25 -29.91 16.40 -17.42
CA THR A 25 -29.93 17.02 -16.08
C THR A 25 -30.17 16.00 -14.94
N GLY A 26 -30.62 14.79 -15.27
CA GLY A 26 -30.90 13.74 -14.29
C GLY A 26 -29.67 13.27 -13.51
N PRO A 27 -29.85 12.75 -12.28
CA PRO A 27 -28.75 12.22 -11.48
C PRO A 27 -28.16 10.96 -12.10
N PHE A 28 -26.85 10.93 -12.28
CA PHE A 28 -26.07 9.73 -12.62
C PHE A 28 -25.26 9.30 -11.41
N VAL A 29 -25.29 8.00 -11.12
CA VAL A 29 -24.53 7.37 -10.02
C VAL A 29 -23.53 6.41 -10.67
N PRO A 30 -22.26 6.81 -10.83
CA PRO A 30 -21.25 6.10 -11.62
C PRO A 30 -20.47 5.04 -10.83
N ILE A 31 -21.04 4.45 -9.77
CA ILE A 31 -20.29 3.60 -8.83
C ILE A 31 -19.53 2.46 -9.53
N VAL A 32 -20.16 1.80 -10.51
CA VAL A 32 -19.56 0.72 -11.32
C VAL A 32 -18.29 1.13 -12.07
N TYR A 33 -18.08 2.44 -12.28
CA TYR A 33 -16.90 3.00 -12.95
C TYR A 33 -15.89 3.58 -11.95
N VAL A 34 -16.39 4.16 -10.85
CA VAL A 34 -15.56 4.69 -9.76
C VAL A 34 -14.72 3.59 -9.12
N ILE A 35 -15.29 2.40 -8.90
CA ILE A 35 -14.58 1.28 -8.26
C ILE A 35 -13.36 0.83 -9.09
N PRO A 36 -13.52 0.40 -10.37
CA PRO A 36 -12.36 -0.02 -11.18
C PRO A 36 -11.42 1.16 -11.48
N GLY A 37 -11.92 2.39 -11.60
CA GLY A 37 -11.08 3.57 -11.78
C GLY A 37 -10.19 3.87 -10.57
N ALA A 38 -10.74 3.79 -9.36
CA ALA A 38 -9.99 3.94 -8.12
C ALA A 38 -8.99 2.79 -7.93
N ALA A 39 -9.39 1.54 -8.21
CA ALA A 39 -8.50 0.39 -8.14
C ALA A 39 -7.33 0.51 -9.14
N ALA A 40 -7.60 0.90 -10.39
CA ALA A 40 -6.57 1.13 -11.40
C ALA A 40 -5.58 2.22 -10.96
N LEU A 41 -6.06 3.32 -10.38
CA LEU A 41 -5.20 4.37 -9.84
C LEU A 41 -4.42 3.90 -8.61
N GLY A 42 -5.03 3.10 -7.72
CA GLY A 42 -4.34 2.52 -6.56
C GLY A 42 -3.20 1.59 -6.97
N ILE A 43 -3.43 0.70 -7.95
CA ILE A 43 -2.38 -0.16 -8.52
C ILE A 43 -1.31 0.69 -9.20
N HIS A 44 -1.71 1.77 -9.88
CA HIS A 44 -0.77 2.70 -10.48
C HIS A 44 0.15 3.39 -9.46
N VAL A 45 -0.37 3.77 -8.27
CA VAL A 45 0.44 4.28 -7.15
C VAL A 45 1.38 3.18 -6.63
N LEU A 46 0.86 1.97 -6.43
CA LEU A 46 1.64 0.82 -5.92
C LEU A 46 2.72 0.33 -6.89
N ALA A 47 2.63 0.70 -8.17
CA ALA A 47 3.69 0.45 -9.15
C ALA A 47 4.99 1.24 -8.87
N GLY A 48 4.97 2.19 -7.92
CA GLY A 48 6.18 2.78 -7.34
C GLY A 48 6.95 3.75 -8.23
N HIS A 49 6.28 4.45 -9.16
CA HIS A 49 6.92 5.45 -10.02
C HIS A 49 6.29 6.84 -9.85
N PRO A 50 6.79 7.68 -8.92
CA PRO A 50 6.16 8.95 -8.53
C PRO A 50 6.01 9.95 -9.68
N GLU A 51 7.02 10.07 -10.54
CA GLU A 51 6.98 10.99 -11.70
C GLU A 51 5.85 10.65 -12.68
N ILE A 52 5.72 9.37 -13.05
CA ILE A 52 4.66 8.90 -13.95
C ILE A 52 3.27 9.02 -13.28
N LEU A 53 3.18 8.85 -11.95
CA LEU A 53 1.97 9.13 -11.18
C LEU A 53 1.55 10.60 -11.32
N VAL A 54 2.47 11.53 -11.10
CA VAL A 54 2.19 12.97 -11.24
C VAL A 54 1.74 13.30 -12.65
N TYR A 55 2.44 12.81 -13.69
CA TYR A 55 2.04 13.04 -15.08
C TYR A 55 0.66 12.45 -15.41
N THR A 56 0.37 11.26 -14.89
CA THR A 56 -0.95 10.61 -15.04
C THR A 56 -2.05 11.45 -14.41
N LEU A 57 -1.85 11.93 -13.18
CA LEU A 57 -2.81 12.79 -12.48
C LEU A 57 -3.02 14.13 -13.21
N LEU A 58 -1.95 14.74 -13.74
CA LEU A 58 -2.05 15.98 -14.53
C LEU A 58 -2.85 15.78 -15.81
N VAL A 59 -2.57 14.70 -16.56
CA VAL A 59 -3.31 14.38 -17.79
C VAL A 59 -4.76 14.03 -17.48
N MET A 60 -5.03 13.26 -16.42
CA MET A 60 -6.39 12.96 -15.96
C MET A 60 -7.15 14.22 -15.57
N ALA A 61 -6.53 15.13 -14.80
CA ALA A 61 -7.14 16.37 -14.37
C ALA A 61 -7.46 17.29 -15.55
N ALA A 62 -6.51 17.48 -16.47
CA ALA A 62 -6.72 18.28 -17.68
C ALA A 62 -7.83 17.67 -18.56
N TYR A 63 -7.81 16.36 -18.78
CA TYR A 63 -8.84 15.66 -19.55
C TYR A 63 -10.22 15.79 -18.91
N ALA A 64 -10.33 15.51 -17.60
CA ALA A 64 -11.58 15.61 -16.86
C ALA A 64 -12.13 17.04 -16.88
N LEU A 65 -11.29 18.06 -16.64
CA LEU A 65 -11.70 19.46 -16.63
C LEU A 65 -12.29 19.88 -17.99
N ILE A 66 -11.58 19.60 -19.09
CA ILE A 66 -12.06 19.90 -20.44
C ILE A 66 -13.38 19.18 -20.71
N ARG A 67 -13.50 17.90 -20.35
CA ARG A 67 -14.72 17.11 -20.59
C ARG A 67 -15.90 17.58 -19.72
N LEU A 68 -15.68 17.99 -18.48
CA LEU A 68 -16.70 18.56 -17.60
C LEU A 68 -17.17 19.94 -18.10
N LEU A 69 -16.27 20.78 -18.61
CA LEU A 69 -16.63 22.05 -19.25
C LEU A 69 -17.49 21.83 -20.50
N LEU A 70 -17.13 20.83 -21.34
CA LEU A 70 -17.91 20.45 -22.51
C LEU A 70 -19.27 19.87 -22.12
N LEU A 71 -19.34 19.07 -21.04
CA LEU A 71 -20.59 18.55 -20.49
C LEU A 71 -21.51 19.69 -20.03
N TRP A 72 -20.96 20.66 -19.27
CA TRP A 72 -21.72 21.84 -18.85
C TRP A 72 -22.29 22.59 -20.05
N ARG A 73 -21.46 22.90 -21.06
CA ARG A 73 -21.92 23.57 -22.29
C ARG A 73 -22.97 22.77 -23.06
N ARG A 74 -22.91 21.44 -23.04
CA ARG A 74 -23.81 20.57 -23.79
C ARG A 74 -25.16 20.38 -23.10
N VAL A 75 -25.17 20.22 -21.77
CA VAL A 75 -26.39 20.01 -20.97
C VAL A 75 -27.04 21.34 -20.59
N GLY A 76 -26.30 22.45 -20.63
CA GLY A 76 -26.79 23.78 -20.27
C GLY A 76 -26.89 24.03 -18.77
N SER A 77 -26.40 23.12 -17.92
CA SER A 77 -26.43 23.23 -16.46
C SER A 77 -25.09 22.81 -15.84
N TRP A 78 -24.62 23.54 -14.84
CA TRP A 78 -23.36 23.26 -14.14
C TRP A 78 -23.52 22.16 -13.08
N ARG A 79 -24.74 21.93 -12.55
CA ARG A 79 -24.99 20.94 -11.49
C ARG A 79 -24.64 19.50 -11.88
N PRO A 80 -24.96 18.98 -13.08
CA PRO A 80 -24.50 17.67 -13.53
C PRO A 80 -22.97 17.59 -13.63
N ALA A 81 -22.31 18.64 -14.12
CA ALA A 81 -20.86 18.69 -14.22
C ALA A 81 -20.20 18.70 -12.84
N LEU A 82 -20.71 19.48 -11.88
CA LEU A 82 -20.21 19.46 -10.50
C LEU A 82 -20.40 18.07 -9.87
N ARG A 83 -21.60 17.49 -9.94
CA ARG A 83 -21.87 16.15 -9.37
C ARG A 83 -20.93 15.09 -9.93
N LEU A 84 -20.71 15.12 -11.25
CA LEU A 84 -19.77 14.20 -11.88
C LEU A 84 -18.32 14.50 -11.47
N GLY A 85 -17.95 15.78 -11.34
CA GLY A 85 -16.65 16.21 -10.83
C GLY A 85 -16.40 15.71 -9.40
N LEU A 86 -17.40 15.71 -8.52
CA LEU A 86 -17.30 15.14 -7.19
C LEU A 86 -17.09 13.62 -7.23
N TRP A 87 -17.77 12.89 -8.12
CA TRP A 87 -17.53 11.46 -8.31
C TRP A 87 -16.13 11.15 -8.85
N LEU A 88 -15.62 11.97 -9.76
CA LEU A 88 -14.25 11.86 -10.26
C LEU A 88 -13.22 12.18 -9.17
N GLY A 89 -13.49 13.21 -8.35
CA GLY A 89 -12.68 13.53 -7.17
C GLY A 89 -12.67 12.39 -6.16
N LEU A 90 -13.83 11.76 -5.90
CA LEU A 90 -13.92 10.57 -5.05
C LEU A 90 -13.13 9.40 -5.63
N MET A 91 -13.22 9.15 -6.94
CA MET A 91 -12.43 8.11 -7.61
C MET A 91 -10.92 8.32 -7.42
N VAL A 92 -10.43 9.55 -7.62
CA VAL A 92 -9.03 9.89 -7.42
C VAL A 92 -8.63 9.76 -5.94
N GLY A 93 -9.44 10.29 -5.03
CA GLY A 93 -9.19 10.21 -3.58
C GLY A 93 -9.14 8.78 -3.07
N LEU A 94 -10.05 7.90 -3.53
CA LEU A 94 -10.03 6.47 -3.19
C LEU A 94 -8.84 5.75 -3.82
N GLY A 95 -8.45 6.10 -5.05
CA GLY A 95 -7.27 5.51 -5.68
C GLY A 95 -5.96 5.89 -4.99
N LEU A 96 -5.78 7.17 -4.65
CA LEU A 96 -4.65 7.63 -3.84
C LEU A 96 -4.68 7.03 -2.42
N GLY A 97 -5.88 6.91 -1.83
CA GLY A 97 -6.09 6.24 -0.55
C GLY A 97 -5.66 4.78 -0.59
N LEU A 98 -6.05 3.99 -1.59
CA LEU A 98 -5.60 2.60 -1.76
C LEU A 98 -4.08 2.47 -1.83
N GLY A 99 -3.39 3.46 -2.42
CA GLY A 99 -1.93 3.51 -2.49
C GLY A 99 -1.26 4.23 -1.31
N SER A 100 -2.00 4.69 -0.30
CA SER A 100 -1.43 5.54 0.76
C SER A 100 -0.39 4.84 1.64
N VAL A 101 -0.45 3.51 1.75
CA VAL A 101 0.57 2.69 2.44
C VAL A 101 1.98 2.92 1.88
N GLN A 102 2.08 3.27 0.59
CA GLN A 102 3.33 3.64 -0.05
C GLN A 102 3.47 5.16 -0.23
N LEU A 103 2.38 5.85 -0.57
CA LEU A 103 2.43 7.29 -0.86
C LEU A 103 2.78 8.14 0.36
N ILE A 104 2.27 7.83 1.55
CA ILE A 104 2.53 8.64 2.75
C ILE A 104 3.98 8.51 3.23
N PRO A 105 4.57 7.30 3.36
CA PRO A 105 6.01 7.16 3.63
C PRO A 105 6.89 7.81 2.56
N LEU A 106 6.51 7.69 1.28
CA LEU A 106 7.21 8.36 0.19
C LEU A 106 7.20 9.89 0.37
N LEU A 107 6.07 10.50 0.74
CA LEU A 107 5.98 11.93 0.98
C LEU A 107 6.86 12.38 2.17
N GLU A 108 7.01 11.55 3.20
CA GLU A 108 7.94 11.81 4.31
C GLU A 108 9.41 11.75 3.86
N LEU A 109 9.75 10.79 2.99
CA LEU A 109 11.11 10.66 2.47
C LEU A 109 11.46 11.78 1.49
N VAL A 110 10.52 12.15 0.61
CA VAL A 110 10.69 13.21 -0.40
C VAL A 110 10.93 14.59 0.23
N THR A 111 10.46 14.85 1.44
CA THR A 111 10.76 16.13 2.14
C THR A 111 12.11 16.14 2.84
N ARG A 112 12.83 15.01 2.85
CA ARG A 112 14.11 14.83 3.57
C ARG A 112 15.24 14.30 2.68
N ASN A 113 15.14 14.53 1.38
CA ASN A 113 16.08 14.01 0.39
C ASN A 113 16.93 15.13 -0.23
N PHE A 114 18.07 14.78 -0.83
CA PHE A 114 19.02 15.76 -1.37
C PHE A 114 18.51 16.57 -2.58
N ARG A 115 17.43 16.16 -3.24
CA ARG A 115 17.00 16.73 -4.54
C ARG A 115 16.31 18.08 -4.40
N GLU A 116 15.79 18.42 -3.23
CA GLU A 116 15.11 19.70 -3.05
C GLU A 116 16.10 20.87 -3.22
N GLY A 117 15.87 21.70 -4.24
CA GLY A 117 16.76 22.81 -4.60
C GLY A 117 18.06 22.40 -5.33
N SER A 118 18.22 21.11 -5.67
CA SER A 118 19.47 20.58 -6.26
C SER A 118 19.72 20.94 -7.72
N VAL A 119 18.69 21.36 -8.46
CA VAL A 119 18.79 21.66 -9.90
C VAL A 119 18.06 22.96 -10.24
N THR A 120 18.57 23.68 -11.24
CA THR A 120 17.91 24.85 -11.82
C THR A 120 16.95 24.43 -12.93
N TYR A 121 16.10 25.36 -13.37
CA TYR A 121 15.23 25.16 -14.54
C TYR A 121 16.03 24.78 -15.80
N TYR A 122 17.19 25.42 -16.01
CA TYR A 122 18.03 25.17 -17.17
C TYR A 122 18.69 23.78 -17.13
N ASP A 123 19.05 23.30 -15.94
CA ASP A 123 19.54 21.93 -15.77
C ASP A 123 18.46 20.93 -16.17
N VAL A 124 17.23 21.10 -15.67
CA VAL A 124 16.09 20.23 -15.99
C VAL A 124 15.78 20.22 -17.49
N VAL A 125 15.74 21.39 -18.13
CA VAL A 125 15.51 21.48 -19.58
C VAL A 125 16.68 20.90 -20.38
N GLY A 126 17.91 20.96 -19.87
CA GLY A 126 19.06 20.25 -20.46
C GLY A 126 18.86 18.74 -20.57
N TRP A 127 17.99 18.15 -19.73
CA TRP A 127 17.63 16.73 -19.83
C TRP A 127 16.58 16.42 -20.90
N ALA A 128 15.96 17.42 -21.53
CA ALA A 128 15.00 17.24 -22.62
C ALA A 128 15.63 16.61 -23.89
N PHE A 129 14.79 16.25 -24.86
CA PHE A 129 15.28 15.75 -26.15
C PHE A 129 16.00 16.85 -26.92
N PRO A 130 17.18 16.56 -27.49
CA PRO A 130 17.80 17.46 -28.46
C PRO A 130 16.93 17.52 -29.71
N THR A 131 16.90 18.66 -30.40
CA THR A 131 16.05 18.87 -31.59
C THR A 131 16.29 17.81 -32.68
N ARG A 132 17.53 17.35 -32.86
CA ARG A 132 17.90 16.28 -33.79
C ARG A 132 17.22 14.93 -33.50
N GLN A 133 16.76 14.70 -32.27
CA GLN A 133 16.03 13.49 -31.87
C GLN A 133 14.71 13.33 -32.63
N ILE A 134 14.17 14.39 -33.24
CA ILE A 134 12.93 14.34 -34.02
C ILE A 134 12.95 13.25 -35.11
N LEU A 135 14.12 12.94 -35.67
CA LEU A 135 14.28 11.90 -36.68
C LEU A 135 13.89 10.51 -36.15
N THR A 136 14.08 10.24 -34.86
CA THR A 136 13.78 8.94 -34.24
C THR A 136 12.29 8.62 -34.12
N PHE A 137 11.42 9.62 -34.31
CA PHE A 137 9.97 9.38 -34.42
C PHE A 137 9.60 8.73 -35.77
N LEU A 138 10.49 8.78 -36.77
CA LEU A 138 10.30 8.18 -38.09
C LEU A 138 11.30 7.04 -38.35
N ILE A 139 12.55 7.22 -37.94
CA ILE A 139 13.66 6.30 -38.15
C ILE A 139 14.32 6.04 -36.79
N PRO A 140 13.80 5.09 -35.99
CA PRO A 140 14.22 4.92 -34.58
C PRO A 140 15.72 4.67 -34.40
N ASP A 141 16.34 3.92 -35.31
CA ASP A 141 17.75 3.52 -35.26
C ASP A 141 18.70 4.47 -36.00
N PHE A 142 18.25 5.67 -36.39
CA PHE A 142 19.06 6.64 -37.13
C PHE A 142 20.35 7.06 -36.39
N PHE A 143 20.31 7.09 -35.06
CA PHE A 143 21.50 7.38 -34.24
C PHE A 143 22.23 6.11 -33.79
N GLY A 144 22.05 5.00 -34.52
CA GLY A 144 22.49 3.68 -34.13
C GLY A 144 21.57 3.01 -33.11
N ASN A 145 21.83 1.74 -32.84
CA ASN A 145 21.16 0.95 -31.80
C ASN A 145 22.24 0.14 -31.07
N PRO A 146 22.34 0.23 -29.73
CA PRO A 146 23.40 -0.42 -28.99
C PRO A 146 23.29 -1.95 -28.97
N ALA A 147 22.14 -2.52 -29.35
CA ALA A 147 21.98 -3.96 -29.52
C ALA A 147 22.47 -4.49 -30.88
N HIS A 148 22.93 -3.62 -31.79
CA HIS A 148 23.50 -4.03 -33.07
C HIS A 148 25.02 -4.22 -32.96
N HIS A 149 25.47 -5.47 -33.00
CA HIS A 149 26.88 -5.88 -32.99
C HIS A 149 27.44 -6.17 -34.40
N GLY A 150 26.74 -5.70 -35.44
CA GLY A 150 27.10 -5.94 -36.83
C GLY A 150 26.21 -5.19 -37.81
N TYR A 151 26.70 -4.98 -39.02
CA TYR A 151 25.95 -4.37 -40.12
C TYR A 151 26.18 -5.13 -41.44
N TRP A 152 25.25 -4.98 -42.38
CA TRP A 152 25.38 -5.52 -43.72
C TRP A 152 26.10 -4.51 -44.61
N ASP A 153 27.32 -4.83 -45.06
CA ASP A 153 28.10 -3.93 -45.91
C ASP A 153 27.65 -4.03 -47.37
N LEU A 154 27.21 -2.90 -47.93
CA LEU A 154 26.61 -2.85 -49.27
C LEU A 154 27.59 -3.13 -50.40
N VAL A 155 28.88 -2.86 -50.20
CA VAL A 155 29.92 -3.03 -51.22
C VAL A 155 30.40 -4.48 -51.23
N SER A 156 30.80 -5.04 -50.09
CA SER A 156 31.32 -6.42 -50.00
C SER A 156 30.22 -7.49 -49.98
N ARG A 157 28.97 -7.11 -49.72
CA ARG A 157 27.82 -8.04 -49.58
C ARG A 157 28.03 -9.07 -48.47
N ARG A 158 28.60 -8.65 -47.35
CA ARG A 158 28.84 -9.50 -46.18
C ARG A 158 28.39 -8.79 -44.91
N TRP A 159 28.05 -9.58 -43.90
CA TRP A 159 27.89 -9.08 -42.54
C TRP A 159 29.27 -8.78 -41.96
N VAL A 160 29.42 -7.57 -41.41
CA VAL A 160 30.65 -7.10 -40.76
C VAL A 160 30.34 -6.88 -39.28
N PRO A 161 31.04 -7.57 -38.36
CA PRO A 161 30.89 -7.36 -36.92
C PRO A 161 31.47 -6.00 -36.51
N VAL A 162 30.90 -5.39 -35.48
CA VAL A 162 31.36 -4.11 -34.92
C VAL A 162 31.07 -4.00 -33.43
N ASP A 163 31.97 -3.36 -32.71
CA ASP A 163 31.87 -3.23 -31.25
C ASP A 163 30.90 -2.12 -30.83
N ARG A 164 30.78 -1.05 -31.63
CA ARG A 164 29.92 0.12 -31.33
C ARG A 164 29.34 0.73 -32.60
N ILE A 165 28.02 0.95 -32.61
CA ILE A 165 27.30 1.71 -33.66
C ILE A 165 26.45 2.87 -33.08
N PHE A 166 26.18 2.87 -31.78
CA PHE A 166 25.34 3.89 -31.16
C PHE A 166 26.08 5.23 -30.98
N TRP A 167 25.49 6.31 -31.54
CA TRP A 167 26.02 7.68 -31.51
C TRP A 167 24.97 8.74 -31.09
N GLY A 168 23.85 8.31 -30.53
CA GLY A 168 22.82 9.23 -29.99
C GLY A 168 23.27 9.96 -28.73
N ILE A 169 22.72 11.16 -28.48
CA ILE A 169 23.01 11.92 -27.24
C ILE A 169 22.37 11.26 -26.01
N LYS A 170 21.13 10.81 -26.16
CA LYS A 170 20.33 10.26 -25.07
C LYS A 170 20.43 8.75 -25.11
N ASN A 171 20.32 8.10 -23.95
CA ASN A 171 20.25 6.64 -23.87
C ASN A 171 19.13 6.13 -24.80
N TYR A 172 19.45 5.14 -25.64
CA TYR A 172 18.52 4.56 -26.62
C TYR A 172 17.17 4.18 -26.01
N VAL A 173 17.17 3.56 -24.83
CA VAL A 173 15.94 3.12 -24.13
C VAL A 173 15.04 4.30 -23.75
N GLU A 174 15.64 5.42 -23.34
CA GLU A 174 14.91 6.62 -22.94
C GLU A 174 14.53 7.51 -24.12
N ALA A 175 15.22 7.34 -25.25
CA ALA A 175 15.04 8.12 -26.47
C ALA A 175 14.11 7.44 -27.51
N GLY A 176 13.80 6.15 -27.33
CA GLY A 176 12.91 5.37 -28.19
C GLY A 176 11.46 5.85 -28.13
N SER A 177 11.07 6.72 -29.07
CA SER A 177 9.74 7.37 -29.12
C SER A 177 8.89 6.93 -30.31
N TYR A 178 9.22 5.77 -30.85
CA TYR A 178 8.65 5.25 -32.09
C TYR A 178 7.31 4.56 -31.84
N VAL A 179 6.29 5.02 -32.57
CA VAL A 179 4.90 4.53 -32.47
C VAL A 179 4.44 3.82 -33.74
N GLY A 180 5.33 3.65 -34.71
CA GLY A 180 5.05 3.11 -36.05
C GLY A 180 4.67 4.18 -37.08
N ILE A 181 5.07 3.98 -38.35
CA ILE A 181 4.74 4.88 -39.45
C ILE A 181 3.24 4.87 -39.75
N LEU A 182 2.61 3.70 -39.84
CA LEU A 182 1.18 3.62 -40.14
C LEU A 182 0.32 4.31 -39.06
N PRO A 183 0.56 4.12 -37.75
CA PRO A 183 -0.14 4.88 -36.70
C PRO A 183 0.03 6.41 -36.83
N LEU A 184 1.23 6.90 -37.15
CA LEU A 184 1.46 8.34 -37.43
C LEU A 184 0.64 8.83 -38.63
N LEU A 185 0.65 8.08 -39.74
CA LEU A 185 -0.15 8.40 -40.93
C LEU A 185 -1.66 8.43 -40.60
N LEU A 186 -2.15 7.46 -39.83
CA LEU A 186 -3.56 7.39 -39.41
C LEU A 186 -3.93 8.55 -38.47
N ALA A 187 -3.04 8.95 -37.56
CA ALA A 187 -3.24 10.13 -36.72
C ALA A 187 -3.36 11.42 -37.55
N LEU A 188 -2.52 11.57 -38.59
CA LEU A 188 -2.63 12.68 -39.55
C LEU A 188 -3.95 12.64 -40.33
N VAL A 189 -4.39 11.45 -40.77
CA VAL A 189 -5.71 11.28 -41.42
C VAL A 189 -6.86 11.75 -40.51
N ALA A 190 -6.78 11.47 -39.21
CA ALA A 190 -7.76 11.95 -38.24
C ALA A 190 -7.78 13.49 -38.15
N LEU A 191 -6.60 14.12 -38.07
CA LEU A 191 -6.46 15.58 -37.95
C LEU A 191 -6.91 16.32 -39.23
N LEU A 192 -6.44 15.89 -40.40
CA LEU A 192 -6.82 16.45 -41.71
C LEU A 192 -8.32 16.34 -41.97
N GLY A 193 -8.94 15.27 -41.47
CA GLY A 193 -10.38 15.00 -41.59
C GLY A 193 -11.25 15.60 -40.48
N SER A 194 -10.66 16.25 -39.48
CA SER A 194 -11.34 16.57 -38.21
C SER A 194 -12.52 17.52 -38.34
N ARG A 195 -12.49 18.46 -39.30
CA ARG A 195 -13.55 19.48 -39.51
C ARG A 195 -14.93 18.85 -39.78
N ARG A 196 -14.96 17.70 -40.46
CA ARG A 196 -16.19 16.97 -40.83
C ARG A 196 -16.43 15.73 -39.97
N SER A 197 -15.73 15.58 -38.84
CA SER A 197 -15.87 14.41 -37.96
C SER A 197 -16.89 14.66 -36.85
N PRO A 198 -17.80 13.73 -36.54
CA PRO A 198 -18.65 13.81 -35.35
C PRO A 198 -17.82 13.79 -34.05
N HIS A 199 -16.59 13.27 -34.11
CA HIS A 199 -15.65 13.21 -32.99
C HIS A 199 -14.62 14.36 -32.98
N ARG A 200 -14.89 15.46 -33.71
CA ARG A 200 -13.99 16.61 -33.83
C ARG A 200 -13.38 17.04 -32.49
N ARG A 201 -14.19 17.15 -31.44
CA ARG A 201 -13.74 17.61 -30.12
C ARG A 201 -12.66 16.71 -29.52
N HIS A 202 -12.83 15.39 -29.59
CA HIS A 202 -11.86 14.41 -29.10
C HIS A 202 -10.58 14.42 -29.92
N ILE A 203 -10.69 14.53 -31.25
CA ILE A 203 -9.53 14.64 -32.15
C ILE A 203 -8.68 15.87 -31.79
N TRP A 204 -9.30 17.03 -31.58
CA TRP A 204 -8.57 18.24 -31.18
C TRP A 204 -8.02 18.16 -29.75
N LEU A 205 -8.71 17.47 -28.83
CA LEU A 205 -8.21 17.26 -27.47
C LEU A 205 -6.91 16.44 -27.49
N PHE A 206 -6.93 15.26 -28.11
CA PHE A 206 -5.73 14.41 -28.18
C PHE A 206 -4.65 14.99 -29.11
N GLY A 207 -5.03 15.74 -30.16
CA GLY A 207 -4.07 16.51 -30.97
C GLY A 207 -3.37 17.60 -30.15
N GLY A 208 -4.12 18.33 -29.31
CA GLY A 208 -3.57 19.32 -28.40
C GLY A 208 -2.69 18.71 -27.32
N LEU A 209 -3.09 17.56 -26.76
CA LEU A 209 -2.28 16.82 -25.78
C LEU A 209 -0.99 16.29 -26.41
N ALA A 210 -1.03 15.73 -27.62
CA ALA A 210 0.17 15.31 -28.35
C ALA A 210 1.13 16.48 -28.60
N LEU A 211 0.60 17.64 -29.02
CA LEU A 211 1.40 18.84 -29.25
C LEU A 211 2.02 19.36 -27.95
N ALA A 212 1.23 19.51 -26.88
CA ALA A 212 1.75 19.95 -25.58
C ALA A 212 2.82 18.99 -25.04
N SER A 213 2.59 17.68 -25.19
CA SER A 213 3.57 16.66 -24.81
C SER A 213 4.87 16.81 -25.58
N LEU A 214 4.82 17.00 -26.90
CA LEU A 214 6.03 17.24 -27.71
C LEU A 214 6.76 18.53 -27.28
N LEU A 215 6.03 19.61 -27.02
CA LEU A 215 6.60 20.87 -26.53
C LEU A 215 7.33 20.67 -25.18
N PHE A 216 6.84 19.79 -24.32
CA PHE A 216 7.53 19.43 -23.08
C PHE A 216 8.70 18.47 -23.30
N VAL A 217 8.56 17.47 -24.17
CA VAL A 217 9.63 16.52 -24.52
C VAL A 217 10.89 17.21 -25.02
N PHE A 218 10.72 18.25 -25.85
CA PHE A 218 11.82 19.07 -26.38
C PHE A 218 12.21 20.25 -25.47
N GLY A 219 11.66 20.32 -24.24
CA GLY A 219 12.10 21.30 -23.24
C GLY A 219 11.82 22.76 -23.62
N THR A 220 10.76 23.02 -24.40
CA THR A 220 10.42 24.39 -24.79
C THR A 220 10.08 25.27 -23.57
N PRO A 221 10.08 26.62 -23.67
CA PRO A 221 9.75 27.52 -22.56
C PRO A 221 8.38 27.25 -21.90
N LEU A 222 7.48 26.52 -22.56
CA LEU A 222 6.20 26.08 -21.98
C LEU A 222 6.39 25.21 -20.73
N TYR A 223 7.50 24.47 -20.62
CA TYR A 223 7.79 23.62 -19.47
C TYR A 223 7.94 24.44 -18.16
N ALA A 224 8.25 25.73 -18.26
CA ALA A 224 8.31 26.64 -17.12
C ALA A 224 6.98 26.70 -16.34
N LEU A 225 5.84 26.51 -17.01
CA LEU A 225 4.53 26.47 -16.35
C LEU A 225 4.42 25.29 -15.37
N LEU A 226 5.00 24.14 -15.71
CA LEU A 226 5.02 22.97 -14.84
C LEU A 226 6.04 23.16 -13.72
N TYR A 227 7.24 23.63 -14.05
CA TYR A 227 8.35 23.80 -13.10
C TYR A 227 8.05 24.85 -12.01
N TYR A 228 7.49 26.00 -12.37
CA TYR A 228 7.19 27.08 -11.43
C TYR A 228 5.76 27.03 -10.87
N GLY A 229 4.80 26.46 -11.61
CA GLY A 229 3.38 26.53 -11.27
C GLY A 229 2.86 25.40 -10.38
N LEU A 230 3.59 24.30 -10.21
CA LEU A 230 3.12 23.13 -9.46
C LEU A 230 4.10 22.72 -8.34
N PRO A 231 3.62 22.47 -7.11
CA PRO A 231 4.47 22.04 -6.01
C PRO A 231 5.05 20.65 -6.28
N GLY A 232 6.30 20.42 -5.85
CA GLY A 232 6.99 19.13 -5.98
C GLY A 232 7.54 18.80 -7.38
N ILE A 233 7.08 19.46 -8.46
CA ILE A 233 7.58 19.21 -9.82
C ILE A 233 9.07 19.53 -9.97
N LYS A 234 9.60 20.47 -9.17
CA LYS A 234 11.02 20.86 -9.23
C LYS A 234 12.00 19.72 -8.94
N GLN A 235 11.54 18.65 -8.28
CA GLN A 235 12.35 17.46 -8.02
C GLN A 235 12.31 16.44 -9.18
N LEU A 236 11.52 16.69 -10.24
CA LEU A 236 11.37 15.84 -11.43
C LEU A 236 12.25 16.37 -12.57
N HIS A 237 13.30 15.62 -12.92
CA HIS A 237 14.38 16.10 -13.80
C HIS A 237 14.29 15.57 -15.25
N SER A 238 13.17 14.97 -15.67
CA SER A 238 13.10 14.23 -16.94
C SER A 238 11.96 14.68 -17.87
N PRO A 239 12.03 15.90 -18.47
CA PRO A 239 10.98 16.42 -19.38
C PRO A 239 10.66 15.48 -20.55
N PHE A 240 11.64 14.72 -21.04
CA PHE A 240 11.45 13.76 -22.13
C PHE A 240 10.42 12.66 -21.84
N ARG A 241 10.12 12.38 -20.56
CA ARG A 241 9.11 11.37 -20.16
C ARG A 241 7.68 11.78 -20.53
N TRP A 242 7.45 13.03 -20.95
CA TRP A 242 6.21 13.45 -21.63
C TRP A 242 5.98 12.75 -22.99
N VAL A 243 6.93 11.94 -23.47
CA VAL A 243 6.70 11.01 -24.59
C VAL A 243 5.57 10.01 -24.30
N PHE A 244 5.32 9.70 -23.02
CA PHE A 244 4.28 8.79 -22.61
C PHE A 244 2.85 9.29 -22.96
N PRO A 245 2.40 10.49 -22.54
CA PRO A 245 1.10 11.03 -22.97
C PRO A 245 1.02 11.28 -24.48
N TYR A 246 2.15 11.60 -25.13
CA TYR A 246 2.22 11.68 -26.60
C TYR A 246 1.86 10.35 -27.26
N THR A 247 2.48 9.25 -26.82
CA THR A 247 2.28 7.90 -27.37
C THR A 247 0.81 7.47 -27.30
N LEU A 248 0.17 7.71 -26.14
CA LEU A 248 -1.27 7.48 -25.98
C LEU A 248 -2.10 8.34 -26.95
N SER A 249 -1.75 9.62 -27.06
CA SER A 249 -2.48 10.56 -27.91
C SER A 249 -2.43 10.16 -29.38
N VAL A 250 -1.25 9.79 -29.89
CA VAL A 250 -1.10 9.30 -31.27
C VAL A 250 -1.88 8.01 -31.48
N SER A 251 -1.83 7.06 -30.54
CA SER A 251 -2.57 5.80 -30.62
C SER A 251 -4.08 6.03 -30.71
N VAL A 252 -4.62 6.94 -29.90
CA VAL A 252 -6.05 7.30 -29.93
C VAL A 252 -6.41 8.02 -31.23
N LEU A 253 -5.56 8.94 -31.71
CA LEU A 253 -5.75 9.62 -32.98
C LEU A 253 -5.71 8.64 -34.16
N ALA A 254 -4.80 7.66 -34.14
CA ALA A 254 -4.75 6.60 -35.15
C ALA A 254 -6.06 5.81 -35.19
N GLY A 255 -6.65 5.48 -34.03
CA GLY A 255 -7.98 4.87 -33.93
C GLY A 255 -9.09 5.71 -34.57
N PHE A 256 -9.09 7.03 -34.35
CA PHE A 256 -10.01 7.94 -35.06
C PHE A 256 -9.74 7.99 -36.56
N GLY A 257 -8.48 7.85 -36.98
CA GLY A 257 -8.06 7.73 -38.37
C GLY A 257 -8.66 6.49 -39.04
N VAL A 258 -8.56 5.33 -38.39
CA VAL A 258 -9.18 4.06 -38.82
C VAL A 258 -10.69 4.21 -38.96
N GLY A 259 -11.38 4.78 -37.95
CA GLY A 259 -12.83 5.01 -38.01
C GLY A 259 -13.26 5.89 -39.19
N ARG A 260 -12.41 6.82 -39.61
CA ARG A 260 -12.68 7.66 -40.79
C ARG A 260 -12.50 6.91 -42.12
N LEU A 261 -11.63 5.90 -42.15
CA LEU A 261 -11.47 5.03 -43.32
C LEU A 261 -12.57 3.96 -43.39
N GLY A 262 -13.02 3.43 -42.25
CA GLY A 262 -14.03 2.36 -42.15
C GLY A 262 -15.49 2.77 -42.40
N ASN A 263 -15.85 4.05 -42.25
CA ASN A 263 -17.21 4.56 -42.52
C ASN A 263 -17.66 4.49 -44.00
N TRP A 264 -16.91 3.82 -44.88
CA TRP A 264 -17.35 3.44 -46.22
C TRP A 264 -18.41 2.31 -46.21
N GLU A 265 -18.44 1.48 -45.16
CA GLU A 265 -19.33 0.31 -45.05
C GLU A 265 -20.83 0.66 -44.87
N THR A 266 -21.20 1.89 -44.43
CA THR A 266 -22.61 2.21 -44.10
C THR A 266 -23.42 2.87 -45.23
N GLY A 267 -22.84 3.10 -46.41
CA GLY A 267 -23.56 3.61 -47.60
C GLY A 267 -24.29 4.95 -47.46
N LYS A 268 -24.22 5.63 -46.30
CA LYS A 268 -24.97 6.85 -45.99
C LYS A 268 -24.19 8.17 -46.15
N LEU A 269 -23.05 8.15 -46.82
CA LEU A 269 -22.47 9.36 -47.41
C LEU A 269 -22.46 9.20 -48.93
N GLY A 270 -23.28 10.01 -49.59
CA GLY A 270 -23.55 9.93 -51.02
C GLY A 270 -22.32 10.03 -51.92
N LYS A 271 -22.55 9.60 -53.17
CA LYS A 271 -21.68 9.56 -54.36
C LYS A 271 -20.86 10.81 -54.70
N HIS A 272 -20.71 11.83 -53.85
CA HIS A 272 -19.99 13.05 -54.20
C HIS A 272 -18.89 13.45 -53.20
N LEU A 273 -17.68 13.49 -53.78
CA LEU A 273 -16.39 14.03 -53.35
C LEU A 273 -15.44 13.08 -52.58
N PRO A 274 -14.28 12.69 -53.17
CA PRO A 274 -13.15 12.27 -52.36
C PRO A 274 -12.84 13.40 -51.37
N ASN A 275 -12.50 13.10 -50.11
CA ASN A 275 -11.82 14.08 -49.28
C ASN A 275 -10.48 14.38 -49.96
N LEU A 276 -10.46 15.35 -50.89
CA LEU A 276 -9.32 15.78 -51.70
C LEU A 276 -8.01 15.85 -50.90
N PRO A 277 -7.97 16.42 -49.67
CA PRO A 277 -6.75 16.42 -48.87
C PRO A 277 -6.26 15.03 -48.46
N ILE A 278 -7.15 14.09 -48.11
CA ILE A 278 -6.73 12.74 -47.70
C ILE A 278 -6.37 11.89 -48.93
N TYR A 279 -7.02 12.12 -50.07
CA TYR A 279 -6.65 11.48 -51.34
C TYR A 279 -5.27 11.94 -51.83
N GLN A 280 -5.03 13.25 -51.82
CA GLN A 280 -3.72 13.82 -52.12
C GLN A 280 -2.66 13.32 -51.13
N PHE A 281 -2.97 13.30 -49.84
CA PHE A 281 -2.07 12.76 -48.80
C PHE A 281 -1.68 11.29 -49.08
N THR A 282 -2.63 10.42 -49.41
CA THR A 282 -2.32 9.02 -49.77
C THR A 282 -1.46 8.91 -51.03
N ARG A 283 -1.73 9.71 -52.07
CA ARG A 283 -0.90 9.73 -53.28
C ARG A 283 0.51 10.21 -53.00
N ILE A 284 0.67 11.27 -52.21
CA ILE A 284 1.96 11.81 -51.81
C ILE A 284 2.73 10.76 -50.99
N THR A 285 2.08 10.14 -50.01
CA THR A 285 2.70 9.09 -49.17
C THR A 285 3.23 7.93 -50.01
N LEU A 286 2.42 7.43 -50.96
CA LEU A 286 2.83 6.37 -51.88
C LEU A 286 3.95 6.82 -52.82
N ALA A 287 3.83 8.01 -53.42
CA ALA A 287 4.83 8.53 -54.34
C ALA A 287 6.19 8.72 -53.64
N VAL A 288 6.19 9.28 -52.43
CA VAL A 288 7.40 9.44 -51.61
C VAL A 288 7.96 8.08 -51.20
N GLY A 289 7.12 7.15 -50.73
CA GLY A 289 7.56 5.80 -50.36
C GLY A 289 8.21 5.04 -51.53
N PHE A 290 7.56 5.00 -52.69
CA PHE A 290 8.13 4.37 -53.89
C PHE A 290 9.37 5.08 -54.42
N ALA A 291 9.41 6.41 -54.39
CA ALA A 291 10.60 7.17 -54.78
C ALA A 291 11.80 6.86 -53.87
N LEU A 292 11.58 6.80 -52.56
CA LEU A 292 12.62 6.43 -51.59
C LEU A 292 13.08 4.98 -51.79
N LEU A 293 12.15 4.03 -51.96
CA LEU A 293 12.50 2.64 -52.27
C LEU A 293 13.30 2.53 -53.57
N GLY A 294 12.88 3.24 -54.62
CA GLY A 294 13.61 3.29 -55.90
C GLY A 294 15.03 3.82 -55.74
N ALA A 295 15.19 4.94 -55.02
CA ALA A 295 16.51 5.50 -54.72
C ALA A 295 17.39 4.53 -53.92
N LEU A 296 16.81 3.85 -52.92
CA LEU A 296 17.54 2.88 -52.10
C LEU A 296 17.88 1.60 -52.86
N VAL A 297 17.06 1.16 -53.81
CA VAL A 297 17.39 0.05 -54.72
C VAL A 297 18.57 0.43 -55.62
N VAL A 298 18.59 1.67 -56.14
CA VAL A 298 19.74 2.17 -56.90
C VAL A 298 21.01 2.18 -56.04
N ILE A 299 20.94 2.71 -54.81
CA ILE A 299 22.07 2.69 -53.86
C ILE A 299 22.48 1.25 -53.52
N PHE A 300 21.52 0.33 -53.39
CA PHE A 300 21.81 -1.07 -53.12
C PHE A 300 22.61 -1.70 -54.25
N PHE A 301 22.29 -1.46 -55.52
CA PHE A 301 23.02 -2.05 -56.66
C PHE A 301 24.29 -1.28 -57.04
N ALA A 302 24.33 0.03 -56.79
CA ALA A 302 25.46 0.90 -57.07
C ALA A 302 25.77 1.81 -55.86
N PRO A 303 26.36 1.29 -54.78
CA PRO A 303 26.65 2.09 -53.56
C PRO A 303 27.83 3.05 -53.71
N GLU A 304 28.82 2.72 -54.56
CA GLU A 304 30.08 3.47 -54.68
C GLU A 304 29.92 4.98 -54.94
N PRO A 305 29.02 5.43 -55.85
CA PRO A 305 28.83 6.87 -56.11
C PRO A 305 28.33 7.67 -54.90
N PHE A 306 27.75 7.00 -53.90
CA PHE A 306 27.15 7.63 -52.72
C PHE A 306 28.11 7.66 -51.52
N ILE A 307 29.22 6.91 -51.57
CA ILE A 307 30.22 6.88 -50.50
C ILE A 307 30.83 8.28 -50.25
N PRO A 308 31.23 9.07 -51.26
CA PRO A 308 31.78 10.41 -51.01
C PRO A 308 30.80 11.36 -50.30
N LEU A 309 29.49 11.18 -50.52
CA LEU A 309 28.46 11.94 -49.81
C LEU A 309 28.40 11.51 -48.35
N ALA A 310 28.43 10.20 -48.08
CA ALA A 310 28.46 9.67 -46.73
C ALA A 310 29.74 10.06 -45.98
N ASP A 311 30.90 10.12 -46.64
CA ASP A 311 32.15 10.61 -46.05
C ASP A 311 32.04 12.09 -45.64
N ARG A 312 31.41 12.94 -46.47
CA ARG A 312 31.15 14.34 -46.11
C ARG A 312 30.21 14.46 -44.91
N LEU A 313 29.17 13.63 -44.85
CA LEU A 313 28.23 13.61 -43.72
C LEU A 313 28.92 13.14 -42.44
N LEU A 314 29.75 12.10 -42.53
CA LEU A 314 30.55 11.59 -41.42
C LEU A 314 31.55 12.66 -40.93
N ALA A 315 32.24 13.32 -41.85
CA ALA A 315 33.18 14.40 -41.53
C ALA A 315 32.50 15.61 -40.85
N ALA A 316 31.23 15.87 -41.17
CA ALA A 316 30.47 16.99 -40.61
C ALA A 316 29.93 16.74 -39.18
N VAL A 317 29.92 15.48 -38.71
CA VAL A 317 29.30 15.10 -37.43
C VAL A 317 30.28 14.31 -36.57
N GLU A 318 30.92 15.00 -35.63
CA GLU A 318 31.91 14.41 -34.70
C GLU A 318 31.39 13.16 -33.97
N ALA A 319 30.15 13.20 -33.47
CA ALA A 319 29.55 12.05 -32.78
C ALA A 319 29.42 10.82 -33.69
N ALA A 320 29.17 11.00 -34.99
CA ALA A 320 29.08 9.88 -35.94
C ALA A 320 30.47 9.26 -36.20
N GLN A 321 31.55 10.05 -36.15
CA GLN A 321 32.93 9.55 -36.30
C GLN A 321 33.33 8.60 -35.17
N GLN A 322 32.69 8.71 -34.00
CA GLN A 322 32.92 7.79 -32.89
C GLN A 322 32.24 6.42 -33.10
N ALA A 323 31.25 6.33 -34.00
CA ALA A 323 30.51 5.10 -34.27
C ALA A 323 30.83 4.48 -35.64
N PHE A 324 31.30 5.27 -36.60
CA PHE A 324 31.56 4.81 -37.96
C PHE A 324 32.99 5.16 -38.39
N SER A 325 33.72 4.15 -38.86
CA SER A 325 35.11 4.30 -39.32
C SER A 325 35.26 4.84 -40.74
N SER A 326 34.18 4.82 -41.54
CA SER A 326 34.17 5.32 -42.93
C SER A 326 32.75 5.67 -43.38
N GLY A 327 32.62 6.51 -44.41
CA GLY A 327 31.34 6.79 -45.05
C GLY A 327 30.68 5.56 -45.65
N ARG A 328 31.46 4.57 -46.10
CA ARG A 328 30.96 3.25 -46.52
C ARG A 328 30.20 2.53 -45.39
N MET A 329 30.75 2.55 -44.19
CA MET A 329 30.12 1.94 -43.01
C MET A 329 28.82 2.68 -42.66
N LEU A 330 28.87 4.02 -42.60
CA LEU A 330 27.71 4.87 -42.33
C LEU A 330 26.59 4.64 -43.36
N LEU A 331 26.92 4.69 -44.66
CA LEU A 331 25.98 4.44 -45.75
C LEU A 331 25.34 3.06 -45.65
N SER A 332 26.14 2.03 -45.37
CA SER A 332 25.66 0.65 -45.27
C SER A 332 24.72 0.44 -44.10
N TYR A 333 25.02 1.04 -42.94
CA TYR A 333 24.16 0.98 -41.77
C TYR A 333 22.86 1.77 -41.97
N GLU A 334 22.96 3.03 -42.43
CA GLU A 334 21.79 3.89 -42.62
C GLU A 334 20.88 3.43 -43.77
N TRP A 335 21.43 2.78 -44.79
CA TRP A 335 20.62 2.21 -45.87
C TRP A 335 19.55 1.27 -45.34
N ARG A 336 19.88 0.40 -44.38
CA ARG A 336 18.92 -0.53 -43.77
C ARG A 336 17.80 0.22 -43.05
N ASN A 337 18.14 1.24 -42.27
CA ASN A 337 17.18 2.03 -41.49
C ASN A 337 16.25 2.83 -42.41
N LEU A 338 16.83 3.47 -43.44
CA LEU A 338 16.09 4.20 -44.48
C LEU A 338 15.21 3.26 -45.32
N PHE A 339 15.68 2.04 -45.59
CA PHE A 339 14.91 1.02 -46.32
C PHE A 339 13.70 0.57 -45.52
N ILE A 340 13.87 0.27 -44.22
CA ILE A 340 12.74 -0.07 -43.34
C ILE A 340 11.73 1.10 -43.30
N PHE A 341 12.20 2.33 -43.12
CA PHE A 341 11.33 3.51 -43.15
C PHE A 341 10.56 3.64 -44.48
N ALA A 342 11.25 3.56 -45.62
CA ALA A 342 10.65 3.65 -46.94
C ALA A 342 9.65 2.51 -47.21
N LEU A 343 9.97 1.29 -46.75
CA LEU A 343 9.11 0.12 -46.84
C LEU A 343 7.84 0.31 -46.01
N MET A 344 7.96 0.73 -44.74
CA MET A 344 6.82 0.96 -43.84
C MET A 344 5.96 2.15 -44.28
N LEU A 345 6.58 3.21 -44.83
CA LEU A 345 5.87 4.34 -45.44
C LEU A 345 5.07 3.90 -46.67
N THR A 346 5.67 3.08 -47.54
CA THR A 346 5.00 2.51 -48.72
C THR A 346 3.88 1.58 -48.31
N ALA A 347 4.13 0.65 -47.38
CA ALA A 347 3.13 -0.27 -46.84
C ALA A 347 1.96 0.48 -46.20
N GLY A 348 2.23 1.53 -45.42
CA GLY A 348 1.21 2.41 -44.87
C GLY A 348 0.41 3.15 -45.95
N GLY A 349 1.06 3.65 -46.99
CA GLY A 349 0.42 4.22 -48.17
C GLY A 349 -0.48 3.22 -48.91
N ILE A 350 -0.05 1.95 -49.03
CA ILE A 350 -0.83 0.86 -49.61
C ILE A 350 -2.06 0.60 -48.77
N VAL A 351 -1.93 0.50 -47.44
CA VAL A 351 -3.08 0.35 -46.53
C VAL A 351 -4.10 1.47 -46.75
N LEU A 352 -3.66 2.74 -46.80
CA LEU A 352 -4.53 3.90 -47.02
C LEU A 352 -5.19 3.90 -48.43
N ARG A 353 -4.54 3.30 -49.43
CA ARG A 353 -5.08 3.17 -50.78
C ARG A 353 -6.09 2.03 -50.86
N VAL A 354 -5.73 0.86 -50.35
CA VAL A 354 -6.55 -0.35 -50.32
C VAL A 354 -7.80 -0.10 -49.49
N SER A 355 -7.73 0.64 -48.38
CA SER A 355 -8.93 0.99 -47.59
C SER A 355 -10.02 1.77 -48.36
N ARG A 356 -9.74 2.21 -49.59
CA ARG A 356 -10.67 2.92 -50.48
C ARG A 356 -10.98 2.14 -51.76
N CYS A 357 -10.43 0.95 -51.93
CA CYS A 357 -10.70 0.11 -53.09
C CYS A 357 -12.05 -0.62 -52.90
N PRO A 358 -12.88 -0.74 -53.96
CA PRO A 358 -14.20 -1.38 -53.86
C PRO A 358 -14.13 -2.83 -53.35
N PHE A 359 -13.10 -3.58 -53.76
CA PHE A 359 -12.86 -4.98 -53.37
C PHE A 359 -12.29 -5.14 -51.95
N ALA A 360 -11.74 -4.09 -51.35
CA ALA A 360 -11.09 -4.19 -50.04
C ALA A 360 -12.07 -4.27 -48.87
N ASN A 361 -13.35 -3.96 -49.12
CA ASN A 361 -14.44 -4.09 -48.15
C ASN A 361 -15.20 -5.41 -48.28
N LEU A 362 -14.73 -6.34 -49.12
CA LEU A 362 -15.26 -7.70 -49.14
C LEU A 362 -14.91 -8.40 -47.80
N PRO A 363 -15.90 -8.94 -47.07
CA PRO A 363 -15.64 -9.66 -45.82
C PRO A 363 -14.92 -10.98 -46.14
N ILE A 364 -13.73 -11.19 -45.56
CA ILE A 364 -12.97 -12.43 -45.76
C ILE A 364 -13.55 -13.57 -44.88
N CYS A 365 -13.98 -13.24 -43.66
CA CYS A 365 -14.60 -14.18 -42.72
C CYS A 365 -15.76 -13.48 -41.98
N GLN A 366 -16.87 -14.18 -41.74
CA GLN A 366 -17.91 -13.77 -40.80
C GLN A 366 -17.68 -14.46 -39.46
N PHE A 367 -17.26 -13.69 -38.46
CA PHE A 367 -17.22 -14.14 -37.06
C PHE A 367 -17.96 -13.09 -36.22
N ALA A 368 -19.05 -13.51 -35.57
CA ALA A 368 -19.78 -12.73 -34.56
C ALA A 368 -20.06 -11.25 -34.94
N ASP A 369 -20.93 -11.02 -35.94
CA ASP A 369 -21.37 -9.68 -36.42
C ASP A 369 -20.28 -8.70 -36.92
N LEU A 370 -18.99 -9.05 -36.88
CA LEU A 370 -17.90 -8.23 -37.41
C LEU A 370 -17.54 -8.60 -38.86
N GLN A 371 -17.75 -7.66 -39.79
CA GLN A 371 -17.15 -7.71 -41.12
C GLN A 371 -15.69 -7.22 -41.07
N ILE A 372 -14.74 -8.15 -41.08
CA ILE A 372 -13.31 -7.84 -41.16
C ILE A 372 -12.92 -7.71 -42.64
N SER A 373 -12.57 -6.48 -43.04
CA SER A 373 -12.12 -6.14 -44.39
C SER A 373 -10.62 -6.37 -44.57
N VAL A 374 -10.20 -6.67 -45.80
CA VAL A 374 -8.81 -6.98 -46.19
C VAL A 374 -7.82 -5.93 -45.68
N TRP A 375 -8.17 -4.64 -45.80
CA TRP A 375 -7.28 -3.55 -45.39
C TRP A 375 -7.10 -3.45 -43.88
N LYS A 376 -8.07 -3.88 -43.06
CA LYS A 376 -7.96 -3.91 -41.60
C LYS A 376 -6.92 -4.95 -41.17
N ILE A 377 -6.94 -6.13 -41.79
CA ILE A 377 -5.92 -7.17 -41.59
C ILE A 377 -4.55 -6.65 -42.02
N LEU A 378 -4.46 -6.07 -43.22
CA LEU A 378 -3.21 -5.49 -43.73
C LEU A 378 -2.68 -4.40 -42.79
N ALA A 379 -3.53 -3.54 -42.24
CA ALA A 379 -3.14 -2.53 -41.28
C ALA A 379 -2.54 -3.14 -40.01
N VAL A 380 -3.18 -4.17 -39.44
CA VAL A 380 -2.66 -4.88 -38.26
C VAL A 380 -1.30 -5.52 -38.56
N VAL A 381 -1.17 -6.20 -39.70
CA VAL A 381 0.10 -6.82 -40.13
C VAL A 381 1.19 -5.78 -40.29
N VAL A 382 0.91 -4.64 -40.95
CA VAL A 382 1.89 -3.57 -41.12
C VAL A 382 2.30 -2.97 -39.78
N VAL A 383 1.37 -2.66 -38.87
CA VAL A 383 1.73 -2.15 -37.54
C VAL A 383 2.56 -3.16 -36.74
N ALA A 384 2.16 -4.43 -36.76
CA ALA A 384 2.86 -5.49 -36.03
C ALA A 384 4.27 -5.69 -36.58
N LEU A 385 4.44 -5.76 -37.90
CA LEU A 385 5.76 -5.88 -38.54
C LEU A 385 6.64 -4.66 -38.24
N ASP A 386 6.09 -3.45 -38.33
CA ASP A 386 6.82 -2.21 -38.09
C ASP A 386 7.37 -2.14 -36.65
N LEU A 387 6.51 -2.36 -35.66
CA LEU A 387 6.90 -2.35 -34.26
C LEU A 387 7.81 -3.53 -33.89
N LEU A 388 7.62 -4.70 -34.54
CA LEU A 388 8.49 -5.86 -34.34
C LEU A 388 9.88 -5.59 -34.91
N LEU A 389 10.00 -5.03 -36.12
CA LEU A 389 11.29 -4.65 -36.71
C LEU A 389 12.05 -3.66 -35.84
N PHE A 390 11.36 -2.72 -35.20
CA PHE A 390 11.95 -1.82 -34.21
C PHE A 390 12.40 -2.54 -32.93
N GLY A 391 11.55 -3.39 -32.35
CA GLY A 391 11.80 -3.99 -31.03
C GLY A 391 12.60 -5.31 -31.02
N TRP A 392 12.81 -5.96 -32.18
CA TRP A 392 13.33 -7.34 -32.24
C TRP A 392 14.74 -7.47 -31.65
N SER A 393 15.65 -6.55 -31.99
CA SER A 393 17.04 -6.60 -31.53
C SER A 393 17.22 -6.25 -30.05
N PHE A 394 16.26 -5.53 -29.46
CA PHE A 394 16.31 -5.07 -28.06
C PHE A 394 15.61 -6.02 -27.06
N ASN A 395 15.12 -7.18 -27.53
CA ASN A 395 14.67 -8.29 -26.69
C ASN A 395 15.71 -9.43 -26.53
N PRO A 396 17.01 -9.19 -26.30
CA PRO A 396 17.87 -10.29 -25.86
C PRO A 396 17.58 -10.55 -24.38
N ALA A 397 17.02 -11.72 -24.07
CA ALA A 397 17.19 -12.27 -22.74
C ALA A 397 18.70 -12.47 -22.56
N ALA A 398 19.35 -11.63 -21.75
CA ALA A 398 20.70 -11.92 -21.29
C ALA A 398 20.70 -13.36 -20.75
N ASP A 399 21.75 -14.13 -21.05
CA ASP A 399 21.83 -15.50 -20.56
C ASP A 399 21.70 -15.46 -19.03
N PRO A 400 20.64 -16.04 -18.44
CA PRO A 400 20.46 -16.01 -16.99
C PRO A 400 21.61 -16.69 -16.26
N ALA A 401 22.42 -17.51 -16.94
CA ALA A 401 23.65 -18.07 -16.39
C ALA A 401 24.64 -16.99 -15.92
N TRP A 402 24.64 -15.80 -16.53
CA TRP A 402 25.49 -14.68 -16.09
C TRP A 402 25.08 -14.14 -14.71
N LEU A 403 23.83 -14.34 -14.28
CA LEU A 403 23.37 -14.00 -12.93
C LEU A 403 23.69 -15.10 -11.91
N ALA A 404 24.02 -16.31 -12.36
CA ALA A 404 24.42 -17.43 -11.50
C ALA A 404 25.93 -17.44 -11.20
N PHE A 405 26.72 -16.74 -12.00
CA PHE A 405 28.16 -16.63 -11.79
C PHE A 405 28.47 -15.73 -10.59
N THR A 406 29.21 -16.25 -9.63
CA THR A 406 29.79 -15.48 -8.52
C THR A 406 31.30 -15.42 -8.73
N PRO A 407 31.89 -14.22 -8.91
CA PRO A 407 33.34 -14.09 -9.06
C PRO A 407 34.09 -14.53 -7.78
N PRO A 408 35.32 -15.07 -7.88
CA PRO A 408 36.09 -15.49 -6.71
C PRO A 408 36.36 -14.37 -5.69
N SER A 409 36.51 -13.11 -6.13
CA SER A 409 36.59 -11.94 -5.23
C SER A 409 35.32 -11.73 -4.39
N ILE A 410 34.15 -12.05 -4.95
CA ILE A 410 32.87 -11.98 -4.24
C ILE A 410 32.72 -13.15 -3.27
N GLU A 411 33.10 -14.37 -3.68
CA GLU A 411 33.12 -15.53 -2.79
C GLU A 411 34.02 -15.28 -1.57
N PHE A 412 35.20 -14.68 -1.79
CA PHE A 412 36.10 -14.24 -0.72
C PHE A 412 35.40 -13.27 0.26
N LEU A 413 34.74 -12.23 -0.26
CA LEU A 413 34.04 -11.25 0.58
C LEU A 413 32.84 -11.87 1.31
N GLN A 414 32.12 -12.81 0.69
CA GLN A 414 30.99 -13.50 1.32
C GLN A 414 31.44 -14.34 2.51
N ALA A 415 32.52 -15.11 2.37
CA ALA A 415 33.08 -15.87 3.48
C ALA A 415 33.44 -14.95 4.67
N ARG A 416 34.10 -13.81 4.40
CA ARG A 416 34.43 -12.81 5.44
C ARG A 416 33.20 -12.13 6.04
N ALA A 417 32.13 -11.97 5.27
CA ALA A 417 30.88 -11.37 5.74
C ALA A 417 30.11 -12.34 6.66
N GLU A 418 30.08 -13.63 6.32
CA GLU A 418 29.47 -14.68 7.14
C GLU A 418 30.19 -14.83 8.48
N GLU A 419 31.53 -14.88 8.48
CA GLU A 419 32.35 -14.91 9.69
C GLU A 419 32.09 -13.68 10.59
N ALA A 420 32.05 -12.48 9.99
CA ALA A 420 31.82 -11.24 10.71
C ALA A 420 30.40 -11.14 11.29
N LEU A 421 29.39 -11.62 10.56
CA LEU A 421 28.02 -11.67 11.04
C LEU A 421 27.86 -12.67 12.19
N ALA A 422 28.51 -13.84 12.12
CA ALA A 422 28.53 -14.83 13.19
C ALA A 422 29.23 -14.30 14.45
N ALA A 423 30.25 -13.44 14.30
CA ALA A 423 30.93 -12.74 15.38
C ALA A 423 30.19 -11.47 15.88
N GLY A 424 29.01 -11.15 15.32
CA GLY A 424 28.21 -9.98 15.68
C GLY A 424 28.85 -8.63 15.38
N SER A 425 29.81 -8.59 14.45
CA SER A 425 30.52 -7.36 14.04
C SER A 425 30.51 -7.25 12.51
N PRO A 426 29.33 -7.06 11.89
CA PRO A 426 29.24 -6.89 10.45
C PRO A 426 30.05 -5.68 10.00
N TRP A 427 30.43 -5.63 8.73
CA TRP A 427 31.20 -4.55 8.14
C TRP A 427 30.57 -4.11 6.81
N ARG A 428 31.04 -2.99 6.26
CA ARG A 428 30.68 -2.50 4.93
C ARG A 428 31.89 -2.47 4.01
N LEU A 429 31.63 -2.42 2.71
CA LEU A 429 32.63 -2.17 1.68
C LEU A 429 32.35 -0.88 0.91
N THR A 430 33.36 -0.41 0.19
CA THR A 430 33.22 0.58 -0.88
C THR A 430 34.17 0.21 -2.03
N THR A 431 34.24 1.05 -3.06
CA THR A 431 35.24 0.90 -4.13
C THR A 431 36.08 2.14 -4.27
N TYR A 432 37.34 1.92 -4.62
CA TYR A 432 38.25 2.96 -5.10
C TYR A 432 38.34 2.87 -6.62
N GLN A 433 38.04 3.97 -7.31
CA GLN A 433 38.03 4.03 -8.78
C GLN A 433 39.09 5.02 -9.28
N PRO A 434 40.33 4.56 -9.51
CA PRO A 434 41.37 5.40 -10.09
C PRO A 434 41.02 5.77 -11.55
N PRO A 435 41.65 6.84 -12.09
CA PRO A 435 41.50 7.21 -13.49
C PRO A 435 41.75 6.03 -14.44
N GLY A 436 40.83 5.80 -15.37
CA GLY A 436 40.92 4.71 -16.35
C GLY A 436 40.35 3.36 -15.91
N SER A 437 39.83 3.23 -14.68
CA SER A 437 39.12 2.03 -14.22
C SER A 437 37.78 1.82 -14.94
N THR A 438 37.30 0.57 -14.99
CA THR A 438 36.07 0.19 -15.72
C THR A 438 34.79 0.31 -14.90
N LYS A 439 34.82 1.06 -13.78
CA LYS A 439 33.76 1.15 -12.76
C LYS A 439 33.54 -0.18 -12.02
N THR A 440 34.55 -0.58 -11.26
CA THR A 440 34.57 -1.79 -10.43
C THR A 440 33.34 -1.88 -9.52
N LEU A 441 32.68 -3.05 -9.52
CA LEU A 441 31.57 -3.42 -8.64
C LEU A 441 30.52 -2.30 -8.46
N ASN A 442 29.61 -2.15 -9.43
CA ASN A 442 28.57 -1.12 -9.40
C ASN A 442 27.74 -1.14 -8.11
N ALA A 443 27.28 0.03 -7.65
CA ALA A 443 26.41 0.16 -6.48
C ALA A 443 25.16 -0.73 -6.59
N ASN A 444 24.68 -1.24 -5.46
CA ASN A 444 23.60 -2.23 -5.29
C ASN A 444 23.92 -3.66 -5.76
N ILE A 445 24.96 -3.89 -6.59
CA ILE A 445 25.37 -5.26 -6.94
C ILE A 445 25.84 -6.07 -5.73
N PRO A 446 26.62 -5.52 -4.77
CA PRO A 446 27.01 -6.28 -3.57
C PRO A 446 25.82 -6.82 -2.77
N TRP A 447 24.67 -6.14 -2.81
CA TRP A 447 23.47 -6.56 -2.09
C TRP A 447 22.90 -7.89 -2.62
N LEU A 448 23.04 -8.18 -3.92
CA LEU A 448 22.67 -9.48 -4.50
C LEU A 448 23.43 -10.64 -3.83
N HIS A 449 24.64 -10.37 -3.35
CA HIS A 449 25.53 -11.33 -2.72
C HIS A 449 25.51 -11.26 -1.18
N GLY A 450 24.59 -10.49 -0.58
CA GLY A 450 24.48 -10.31 0.87
C GLY A 450 25.55 -9.39 1.49
N LEU A 451 26.30 -8.66 0.66
CA LEU A 451 27.35 -7.73 1.11
C LEU A 451 26.79 -6.33 1.34
N GLN A 452 27.24 -5.63 2.39
CA GLN A 452 26.80 -4.27 2.70
C GLN A 452 27.72 -3.24 2.02
N ASP A 453 27.16 -2.39 1.15
CA ASP A 453 27.88 -1.32 0.45
C ASP A 453 27.48 0.04 1.05
N VAL A 454 28.46 0.94 1.23
CA VAL A 454 28.17 2.34 1.63
C VAL A 454 27.63 3.16 0.45
N ARG A 455 27.85 2.72 -0.78
CA ARG A 455 27.29 3.33 -1.98
C ARG A 455 25.88 2.80 -2.22
N GLY A 456 25.13 3.47 -3.09
CA GLY A 456 23.79 3.03 -3.46
C GLY A 456 23.29 3.73 -4.72
N TYR A 457 22.37 3.07 -5.44
CA TYR A 457 21.55 3.66 -6.50
C TYR A 457 20.10 3.74 -6.02
N ASP A 458 19.64 4.97 -5.74
CA ASP A 458 18.24 5.27 -5.41
C ASP A 458 17.87 6.68 -5.86
N SER A 459 16.65 6.85 -6.38
CA SER A 459 16.16 8.17 -6.80
C SER A 459 15.90 9.13 -5.64
N ILE A 460 15.81 8.64 -4.39
CA ILE A 460 15.46 9.42 -3.21
C ILE A 460 16.43 9.07 -2.07
N ILE A 461 17.65 9.61 -2.15
CA ILE A 461 18.69 9.44 -1.12
C ILE A 461 18.46 10.45 0.03
N PRO A 462 18.50 10.02 1.31
CA PRO A 462 18.39 10.95 2.44
C PRO A 462 19.44 12.05 2.39
N ALA A 463 19.02 13.31 2.57
CA ALA A 463 19.90 14.48 2.45
C ALA A 463 21.11 14.40 3.40
N GLN A 464 20.86 13.94 4.63
CA GLN A 464 21.90 13.76 5.64
C GLN A 464 22.96 12.72 5.24
N TYR A 465 22.58 11.67 4.51
CA TYR A 465 23.52 10.65 4.07
C TYR A 465 24.40 11.18 2.93
N ALA A 466 23.78 11.90 1.98
CA ALA A 466 24.52 12.60 0.94
C ALA A 466 25.50 13.62 1.52
N ALA A 467 25.09 14.41 2.52
CA ALA A 467 25.95 15.37 3.22
C ALA A 467 27.10 14.70 3.98
N TYR A 468 26.86 13.53 4.58
CA TYR A 468 27.90 12.73 5.23
C TYR A 468 28.95 12.24 4.21
N MET A 469 28.50 11.71 3.07
CA MET A 469 29.40 11.25 2.01
C MET A 469 30.16 12.42 1.36
N GLU A 470 29.54 13.60 1.23
CA GLU A 470 30.18 14.85 0.77
C GLU A 470 31.29 15.34 1.72
N ALA A 471 31.23 14.98 3.00
CA ALA A 471 32.29 15.28 3.96
C ALA A 471 33.54 14.39 3.76
N ILE A 472 33.39 13.23 3.11
CA ILE A 472 34.49 12.35 2.71
C ILE A 472 35.09 12.83 1.38
N GLU A 473 34.26 12.91 0.35
CA GLU A 473 34.64 13.29 -1.01
C GLU A 473 33.42 13.83 -1.78
N GLY A 474 33.64 14.77 -2.70
CA GLY A 474 32.57 15.40 -3.47
C GLY A 474 31.69 14.41 -4.23
N GLN A 475 30.37 14.51 -4.09
CA GLN A 475 29.40 13.54 -4.58
C GLN A 475 28.91 13.86 -6.00
N GLY A 476 29.82 13.77 -6.98
CA GLY A 476 29.55 14.08 -8.39
C GLY A 476 28.52 13.18 -9.10
N GLU A 477 28.13 12.04 -8.52
CA GLU A 477 27.14 11.12 -9.11
C GLU A 477 25.69 11.31 -8.58
N LEU A 478 25.43 12.25 -7.66
CA LEU A 478 24.09 12.42 -7.05
C LEU A 478 22.98 12.67 -8.07
N LEU A 479 23.24 13.48 -9.10
CA LEU A 479 22.28 13.76 -10.17
C LEU A 479 21.93 12.51 -11.01
N TYR A 480 22.76 11.47 -10.94
CA TYR A 480 22.52 10.16 -11.54
C TYR A 480 21.91 9.16 -10.54
N ASN A 481 21.37 9.66 -9.43
CA ASN A 481 20.74 8.88 -8.36
C ASN A 481 21.73 7.93 -7.65
N ARG A 482 23.00 8.34 -7.49
CA ARG A 482 24.05 7.50 -6.89
C ARG A 482 24.83 8.22 -5.80
N ILE A 483 25.19 7.46 -4.76
CA ILE A 483 26.34 7.79 -3.91
C ILE A 483 27.61 7.36 -4.64
N ALA A 484 28.56 8.28 -4.77
CA ALA A 484 29.76 8.09 -5.57
C ALA A 484 30.75 7.11 -4.88
N PRO A 485 31.58 6.40 -5.66
CA PRO A 485 32.77 5.73 -5.14
C PRO A 485 33.83 6.74 -4.69
N ILE A 486 34.92 6.25 -4.10
CA ILE A 486 36.10 7.07 -3.78
C ILE A 486 36.95 7.18 -5.05
N TYR A 487 37.32 8.40 -5.45
CA TYR A 487 38.14 8.63 -6.65
C TYR A 487 39.58 9.05 -6.32
N ASP A 488 39.76 9.81 -5.24
CA ASP A 488 41.09 10.19 -4.76
C ASP A 488 41.56 9.27 -3.63
N ALA A 489 42.74 8.67 -3.80
CA ALA A 489 43.34 7.78 -2.80
C ALA A 489 43.60 8.51 -1.46
N ALA A 490 43.79 9.83 -1.47
CA ALA A 490 43.97 10.61 -0.24
C ALA A 490 42.74 10.58 0.68
N HIS A 491 41.53 10.44 0.12
CA HIS A 491 40.30 10.38 0.91
C HIS A 491 40.03 9.01 1.52
N LEU A 492 40.80 7.98 1.15
CA LEU A 492 40.73 6.65 1.79
C LEU A 492 41.16 6.67 3.26
N SER A 493 42.03 7.61 3.67
CA SER A 493 42.41 7.81 5.08
C SER A 493 41.41 8.69 5.86
N SER A 494 40.20 8.92 5.33
CA SER A 494 39.17 9.66 6.05
C SER A 494 38.63 8.84 7.24
N PRO A 495 38.68 9.34 8.49
CA PRO A 495 38.12 8.64 9.66
C PRO A 495 36.61 8.38 9.56
N LEU A 496 35.92 9.08 8.65
CA LEU A 496 34.50 8.85 8.38
C LEU A 496 34.24 7.52 7.65
N LEU A 497 35.21 7.01 6.87
CA LEU A 497 35.12 5.66 6.30
C LEU A 497 35.24 4.60 7.40
N ASP A 498 36.10 4.84 8.39
CA ASP A 498 36.24 3.97 9.56
C ASP A 498 34.93 3.94 10.35
N LEU A 499 34.33 5.10 10.61
CA LEU A 499 33.04 5.24 11.31
C LEU A 499 31.87 4.58 10.55
N LEU A 500 31.89 4.58 9.21
CA LEU A 500 30.93 3.83 8.40
C LEU A 500 31.08 2.31 8.54
N GLY A 501 32.19 1.85 9.13
CA GLY A 501 32.57 0.44 9.22
C GLY A 501 33.08 -0.11 7.89
N VAL A 502 33.72 0.72 7.06
CA VAL A 502 34.29 0.28 5.77
C VAL A 502 35.56 -0.52 6.03
N ARG A 503 35.43 -1.85 5.99
CA ARG A 503 36.55 -2.77 6.21
C ARG A 503 37.24 -3.20 4.93
N TYR A 504 36.51 -3.26 3.81
CA TYR A 504 37.09 -3.69 2.53
C TYR A 504 36.87 -2.66 1.43
N VAL A 505 37.91 -2.44 0.63
CA VAL A 505 37.88 -1.59 -0.57
C VAL A 505 38.25 -2.44 -1.77
N ALA A 506 37.33 -2.54 -2.72
CA ALA A 506 37.54 -3.23 -3.99
C ALA A 506 38.01 -2.24 -5.07
N THR A 507 39.02 -2.60 -5.86
CA THR A 507 39.57 -1.73 -6.91
C THR A 507 40.31 -2.51 -8.00
N GLU A 508 40.42 -1.92 -9.20
CA GLU A 508 41.30 -2.38 -10.28
C GLU A 508 42.73 -1.83 -10.16
N GLY A 509 42.92 -0.72 -9.42
CA GLY A 509 44.23 -0.09 -9.24
C GLY A 509 44.97 -0.55 -8.00
N GLU A 510 46.10 0.09 -7.74
CA GLU A 510 46.84 -0.06 -6.49
C GLU A 510 46.48 1.08 -5.53
N ILE A 511 46.37 0.73 -4.24
CA ILE A 511 46.19 1.71 -3.16
C ILE A 511 47.54 1.87 -2.45
N ALA A 512 48.23 2.99 -2.72
CA ALA A 512 49.49 3.34 -2.06
C ALA A 512 49.24 4.01 -0.70
N ASN A 513 48.53 3.31 0.19
CA ASN A 513 48.14 3.80 1.52
C ASN A 513 48.51 2.75 2.59
N PRO A 514 49.33 3.09 3.60
CA PRO A 514 49.74 2.15 4.64
C PRO A 514 48.59 1.63 5.52
N ASP A 515 47.47 2.36 5.60
CA ASP A 515 46.28 1.98 6.39
C ASP A 515 45.50 0.81 5.74
N TYR A 516 45.83 0.48 4.48
CA TYR A 516 45.14 -0.51 3.66
C TYR A 516 46.08 -1.65 3.27
N GLN A 517 45.76 -2.87 3.71
CA GLN A 517 46.56 -4.06 3.40
C GLN A 517 45.91 -4.89 2.28
N PRO A 518 46.65 -5.29 1.23
CA PRO A 518 46.11 -6.16 0.20
C PRO A 518 45.81 -7.55 0.79
N VAL A 519 44.56 -8.01 0.67
CA VAL A 519 44.10 -9.30 1.21
C VAL A 519 43.61 -10.27 0.14
N TYR A 520 43.36 -9.76 -1.06
CA TYR A 520 43.01 -10.55 -2.24
C TYR A 520 43.57 -9.88 -3.49
N GLU A 521 44.16 -10.67 -4.36
CA GLU A 521 44.65 -10.24 -5.68
C GLU A 521 44.28 -11.30 -6.71
N GLY A 522 43.42 -10.92 -7.66
CA GLY A 522 42.92 -11.79 -8.72
C GLY A 522 42.40 -10.95 -9.89
N GLU A 523 41.12 -11.11 -10.22
CA GLU A 523 40.42 -10.29 -11.22
C GLU A 523 40.31 -8.82 -10.82
N ILE A 524 40.28 -8.57 -9.51
CA ILE A 524 40.38 -7.25 -8.88
C ILE A 524 41.27 -7.38 -7.65
N ARG A 525 41.64 -6.24 -7.06
CA ARG A 525 42.30 -6.18 -5.76
C ARG A 525 41.30 -5.82 -4.68
N ILE A 526 41.43 -6.47 -3.53
CA ILE A 526 40.69 -6.10 -2.32
C ILE A 526 41.71 -5.76 -1.24
N TYR A 527 41.53 -4.57 -0.67
CA TYR A 527 42.31 -4.09 0.45
C TYR A 527 41.46 -4.11 1.72
N GLU A 528 42.05 -4.54 2.83
CA GLU A 528 41.48 -4.46 4.17
C GLU A 528 41.95 -3.18 4.86
N ASN A 529 40.99 -2.37 5.31
CA ASN A 529 41.20 -1.24 6.20
C ASN A 529 41.34 -1.78 7.64
N THR A 530 42.54 -1.69 8.22
CA THR A 530 42.80 -2.17 9.60
C THR A 530 42.23 -1.24 10.67
N ASP A 531 41.84 -0.03 10.27
CA ASP A 531 41.41 1.06 11.13
C ASP A 531 39.88 1.18 11.24
N ALA A 532 39.14 0.31 10.54
CA ALA A 532 37.69 0.29 10.48
C ALA A 532 37.04 0.12 11.87
N LEU A 533 36.06 0.96 12.20
CA LEU A 533 35.33 0.86 13.45
C LEU A 533 34.21 -0.18 13.40
N PRO A 534 33.87 -0.82 14.53
CA PRO A 534 32.69 -1.68 14.63
C PRO A 534 31.42 -0.92 14.22
N ARG A 535 30.44 -1.62 13.64
CA ARG A 535 29.15 -0.99 13.26
C ARG A 535 28.32 -0.52 14.45
N ALA A 536 28.59 -1.05 15.64
CA ALA A 536 28.01 -0.58 16.89
C ALA A 536 29.10 -0.54 17.97
N PHE A 537 29.18 0.56 18.71
CA PHE A 537 30.16 0.74 19.79
C PHE A 537 29.71 1.84 20.76
N ALA A 538 30.31 1.89 21.93
CA ALA A 538 30.01 2.88 22.95
C ALA A 538 31.21 3.79 23.26
N LEU A 539 30.90 5.05 23.63
CA LEU A 539 31.85 6.07 24.07
C LEU A 539 31.32 6.90 25.25
N PRO A 540 32.19 7.36 26.18
CA PRO A 540 31.76 8.20 27.31
C PRO A 540 31.50 9.65 26.91
N ALA A 541 32.18 10.16 25.89
CA ALA A 541 32.18 11.57 25.54
C ALA A 541 31.29 11.87 24.32
N ALA A 542 30.56 12.98 24.39
CA ALA A 542 29.78 13.51 23.29
C ALA A 542 29.84 15.04 23.25
N GLU A 543 29.77 15.60 22.04
CA GLU A 543 29.74 17.05 21.77
C GLU A 543 28.44 17.39 21.05
N ILE A 544 27.68 18.37 21.54
CA ILE A 544 26.49 18.85 20.84
C ILE A 544 26.93 19.86 19.78
N VAL A 545 26.58 19.61 18.52
CA VAL A 545 26.97 20.44 17.37
C VAL A 545 25.70 20.93 16.66
N ALA A 546 25.67 22.22 16.31
CA ALA A 546 24.59 22.80 15.51
C ALA A 546 24.69 22.36 14.04
N GLU A 547 23.57 22.33 13.32
CA GLU A 547 23.53 21.84 11.93
C GLU A 547 24.46 22.64 10.99
N GLU A 548 24.63 23.94 11.26
CA GLU A 548 25.47 24.85 10.48
C GLU A 548 26.98 24.54 10.62
N ASP A 549 27.41 24.12 11.81
CA ASP A 549 28.82 23.83 12.13
C ASP A 549 29.20 22.37 11.83
N LEU A 550 28.21 21.51 11.62
CA LEU A 550 28.39 20.07 11.48
C LEU A 550 29.34 19.66 10.34
N PRO A 551 29.25 20.21 9.11
CA PRO A 551 30.17 19.83 8.03
C PRO A 551 31.65 20.10 8.36
N ALA A 552 31.92 21.22 9.06
CA ALA A 552 33.27 21.57 9.48
C ALA A 552 33.77 20.67 10.61
N ARG A 553 32.89 20.32 11.57
CA ARG A 553 33.24 19.39 12.66
C ARG A 553 33.45 17.96 12.16
N LEU A 554 32.67 17.48 11.21
CA LEU A 554 32.82 16.14 10.62
C LEU A 554 34.22 15.92 10.01
N ARG A 555 34.85 16.97 9.49
CA ARG A 555 36.20 16.90 8.88
C ARG A 555 37.35 16.96 9.90
N THR A 556 37.07 17.29 11.16
CA THR A 556 38.10 17.62 12.16
C THR A 556 37.99 16.84 13.47
N PHE A 557 36.92 16.08 13.69
CA PHE A 557 36.76 15.27 14.90
C PHE A 557 37.32 13.86 14.75
N ASP A 558 37.65 13.23 15.89
CA ASP A 558 38.06 11.83 15.96
C ASP A 558 36.86 10.97 16.42
N PRO A 559 36.30 10.11 15.55
CA PRO A 559 35.15 9.27 15.88
C PRO A 559 35.47 8.17 16.90
N ARG A 560 36.76 7.95 17.22
CA ARG A 560 37.19 6.99 18.25
C ARG A 560 37.10 7.56 19.67
N GLN A 561 36.93 8.87 19.80
CA GLN A 561 36.97 9.56 21.09
C GLN A 561 35.66 10.25 21.47
N ILE A 562 34.92 10.79 20.48
CA ILE A 562 33.74 11.60 20.76
C ILE A 562 32.62 11.36 19.75
N VAL A 563 31.37 11.38 20.24
CA VAL A 563 30.16 11.33 19.42
C VAL A 563 29.61 12.74 19.22
N LEU A 564 29.38 13.18 17.98
CA LEU A 564 28.74 14.48 17.71
C LEU A 564 27.22 14.33 17.73
N LEU A 565 26.51 15.03 18.61
CA LEU A 565 25.05 14.94 18.74
C LEU A 565 24.35 16.13 18.10
N GLN A 566 23.32 15.86 17.30
CA GLN A 566 22.50 16.91 16.69
C GLN A 566 21.13 17.01 17.39
N PRO A 567 20.72 18.20 17.88
CA PRO A 567 19.38 18.40 18.40
C PRO A 567 18.32 18.33 17.27
N ASP A 568 17.16 17.73 17.55
CA ASP A 568 16.02 17.58 16.63
C ASP A 568 14.71 17.77 17.42
N SER A 569 13.55 17.73 16.77
CA SER A 569 12.20 17.77 17.35
C SER A 569 11.96 16.76 18.51
N GLN A 570 12.62 15.60 18.50
CA GLN A 570 12.60 14.61 19.60
C GLN A 570 13.63 14.91 20.71
N PHE A 571 14.56 15.83 20.44
CA PHE A 571 15.63 16.32 21.31
C PHE A 571 15.70 17.87 21.29
N PRO A 572 14.58 18.57 21.61
CA PRO A 572 14.34 19.95 21.14
C PRO A 572 15.09 21.03 21.91
N ASN A 573 15.73 20.72 23.04
CA ASN A 573 16.38 21.74 23.87
C ASN A 573 17.69 21.23 24.49
N PRO A 574 18.86 21.77 24.08
CA PRO A 574 20.16 21.39 24.64
C PRO A 574 20.27 21.61 26.15
N GLN A 575 19.64 22.67 26.69
CA GLN A 575 19.82 23.09 28.09
C GLN A 575 18.97 22.31 29.11
N SER A 576 17.70 22.02 28.79
CA SER A 576 16.82 21.24 29.68
C SER A 576 17.04 19.72 29.56
N THR A 577 17.79 19.29 28.56
CA THR A 577 18.08 17.88 28.28
C THR A 577 19.47 17.48 28.77
N ALA A 578 20.45 18.40 28.71
CA ALA A 578 21.71 18.28 29.44
C ALA A 578 21.50 18.01 30.95
N SER A 579 20.47 18.62 31.55
CA SER A 579 20.09 18.35 32.95
C SER A 579 19.32 17.04 33.17
N LYS A 580 18.63 16.50 32.16
CA LYS A 580 17.94 15.19 32.21
C LYS A 580 18.85 13.99 31.91
N ILE A 581 19.93 14.20 31.16
CA ILE A 581 20.87 13.16 30.69
C ILE A 581 22.25 13.29 31.37
N GLY A 582 22.46 14.33 32.19
CA GLY A 582 23.68 14.52 32.97
C GLY A 582 24.90 14.95 32.15
N LEU A 583 24.71 15.62 31.01
CA LEU A 583 25.80 16.07 30.14
C LEU A 583 26.25 17.48 30.52
N CYS A 584 27.49 17.59 31.02
CA CYS A 584 28.15 18.88 31.18
C CYS A 584 28.67 19.35 29.82
N SER A 585 28.10 20.42 29.25
CA SER A 585 28.68 21.10 28.09
C SER A 585 30.03 21.71 28.48
N ALA A 586 31.12 21.25 27.85
CA ALA A 586 32.46 21.81 28.08
C ALA A 586 32.85 22.90 27.06
N ARG A 587 32.07 23.16 26.00
CA ARG A 587 32.51 24.05 24.91
C ARG A 587 31.47 24.93 24.22
N THR A 588 30.30 25.17 24.81
CA THR A 588 29.42 26.25 24.35
C THR A 588 29.43 27.39 25.36
N THR A 589 29.96 28.55 24.95
CA THR A 589 29.80 29.83 25.64
C THR A 589 28.32 30.23 25.63
N VAL A 590 27.53 29.71 26.56
CA VAL A 590 26.24 30.29 26.94
C VAL A 590 26.16 30.30 28.47
N ARG A 591 26.25 31.50 29.05
CA ARG A 591 25.96 31.76 30.46
C ARG A 591 24.51 31.40 30.78
N ALA A 592 24.27 30.30 31.49
CA ALA A 592 23.16 30.17 32.43
C ALA A 592 23.41 29.00 33.39
N SER A 593 23.27 29.30 34.67
CA SER A 593 23.46 28.47 35.86
C SER A 593 22.53 27.25 35.94
N ALA A 594 23.11 26.06 36.06
CA ALA A 594 22.45 24.87 36.62
C ALA A 594 23.18 24.46 37.93
N PRO A 595 22.51 24.11 39.04
CA PRO A 595 23.15 24.03 40.36
C PRO A 595 23.97 22.77 40.67
N ASP A 596 23.95 21.71 39.84
CA ASP A 596 24.46 20.38 40.24
C ASP A 596 25.54 19.78 39.30
N CYS A 597 26.18 20.58 38.44
CA CYS A 597 27.25 20.09 37.55
C CYS A 597 28.63 20.47 38.10
N ASP A 598 29.36 19.51 38.68
CA ASP A 598 30.79 19.65 38.97
C ASP A 598 31.61 19.33 37.70
N PRO A 599 32.23 20.32 37.02
CA PRO A 599 33.04 20.11 35.84
C PRO A 599 34.29 19.25 36.09
N ALA A 600 34.69 19.01 37.35
CA ALA A 600 35.78 18.08 37.68
C ALA A 600 35.38 16.61 37.52
N ARG A 601 34.10 16.24 37.77
CA ARG A 601 33.59 14.87 37.58
C ARG A 601 33.43 14.48 36.11
N ALA A 602 33.03 15.42 35.24
CA ALA A 602 32.90 15.17 33.80
C ALA A 602 34.26 14.89 33.11
N ARG A 603 35.37 15.35 33.69
CA ARG A 603 36.74 15.04 33.22
C ARG A 603 37.26 13.66 33.67
N SER A 604 36.52 12.94 34.52
CA SER A 604 36.99 11.68 35.14
C SER A 604 36.42 10.40 34.51
N LEU A 605 35.45 10.50 33.60
CA LEU A 605 34.85 9.37 32.88
C LEU A 605 35.55 9.19 31.52
N THR A 606 36.76 8.65 31.53
CA THR A 606 37.47 8.29 30.29
C THR A 606 37.72 6.79 30.27
N TRP A 607 36.86 6.08 29.53
CA TRP A 607 37.06 4.68 29.15
C TRP A 607 37.18 4.59 27.62
N PRO A 608 38.01 3.65 27.10
CA PRO A 608 38.26 3.53 25.66
C PRO A 608 37.02 3.02 24.93
N LEU A 609 36.94 3.26 23.61
CA LEU A 609 35.86 2.74 22.75
C LEU A 609 35.55 1.27 23.08
N GLN A 610 34.28 0.99 23.37
CA GLN A 610 33.80 -0.36 23.66
C GLN A 610 32.99 -0.89 22.48
N PRO A 611 33.47 -1.89 21.75
CA PRO A 611 32.68 -2.54 20.70
C PRO A 611 31.39 -3.13 21.27
N ALA A 612 30.29 -3.01 20.51
CA ALA A 612 29.02 -3.63 20.84
C ALA A 612 28.70 -4.76 19.84
N HIS A 613 28.08 -5.82 20.33
CA HIS A 613 27.80 -7.02 19.55
C HIS A 613 26.40 -6.96 18.94
N ILE A 614 26.30 -6.96 17.61
CA ILE A 614 25.02 -7.00 16.89
C ILE A 614 24.52 -8.45 16.86
N VAL A 615 23.50 -8.74 17.69
CA VAL A 615 22.92 -10.08 17.83
C VAL A 615 22.01 -10.43 16.66
N ALA A 616 21.26 -9.46 16.16
CA ALA A 616 20.38 -9.63 15.02
C ALA A 616 20.33 -8.33 14.21
N TYR A 617 20.39 -8.47 12.88
CA TYR A 617 20.39 -7.35 11.94
C TYR A 617 19.31 -7.54 10.88
N GLY A 618 18.24 -6.75 10.96
CA GLY A 618 17.15 -6.75 9.99
C GLY A 618 16.82 -5.33 9.51
N SER A 619 15.96 -5.24 8.49
CA SER A 619 15.59 -3.96 7.88
C SER A 619 14.79 -3.03 8.82
N ASN A 620 13.96 -3.61 9.68
CA ASN A 620 13.10 -2.87 10.60
C ASN A 620 13.45 -3.10 12.07
N GLU A 621 14.43 -3.94 12.36
CA GLU A 621 14.83 -4.25 13.73
C GLU A 621 16.31 -4.62 13.82
N VAL A 622 17.02 -4.05 14.80
CA VAL A 622 18.42 -4.34 15.10
C VAL A 622 18.57 -4.56 16.60
N LEU A 623 19.17 -5.67 17.00
CA LEU A 623 19.46 -6.01 18.40
C LEU A 623 20.95 -5.88 18.66
N VAL A 624 21.31 -5.10 19.67
CA VAL A 624 22.69 -4.79 20.05
C VAL A 624 22.91 -5.08 21.52
N ASP A 625 23.89 -5.92 21.83
CA ASP A 625 24.36 -6.18 23.19
C ASP A 625 25.62 -5.36 23.45
N VAL A 626 25.66 -4.69 24.60
CA VAL A 626 26.80 -3.85 24.98
C VAL A 626 27.04 -3.90 26.49
N GLU A 627 28.31 -3.97 26.87
CA GLU A 627 28.75 -3.80 28.24
C GLU A 627 29.32 -2.39 28.42
N MET A 628 28.69 -1.59 29.28
CA MET A 628 29.04 -0.19 29.51
C MET A 628 29.94 -0.07 30.75
N PRO A 629 31.25 0.29 30.62
CA PRO A 629 32.15 0.47 31.77
C PRO A 629 31.74 1.64 32.67
N GLY A 630 31.06 2.62 32.09
CA GLY A 630 30.49 3.78 32.75
C GLY A 630 29.30 4.31 31.94
N PRO A 631 28.59 5.33 32.44
CA PRO A 631 27.58 6.02 31.65
C PRO A 631 28.18 6.58 30.35
N GLY A 632 27.44 6.48 29.24
CA GLY A 632 27.90 6.94 27.94
C GLY A 632 26.88 6.71 26.83
N TRP A 633 27.35 6.79 25.60
CA TRP A 633 26.55 6.72 24.38
C TRP A 633 26.85 5.45 23.61
N LEU A 634 25.83 4.64 23.34
CA LEU A 634 25.88 3.58 22.34
C LEU A 634 25.52 4.18 20.98
N LEU A 635 26.44 4.08 20.03
CA LEU A 635 26.26 4.46 18.64
C LEU A 635 26.04 3.23 17.78
N LEU A 636 25.05 3.29 16.88
CA LEU A 636 24.83 2.35 15.80
C LEU A 636 25.03 3.09 14.48
N ALA A 637 26.05 2.69 13.70
CA ALA A 637 26.47 3.31 12.44
C ALA A 637 25.49 3.07 11.27
N ASP A 638 24.20 2.97 11.54
CA ASP A 638 23.14 2.97 10.54
C ASP A 638 22.49 4.33 10.42
N SER A 639 22.09 4.72 9.20
CA SER A 639 21.40 5.98 8.97
C SER A 639 20.16 6.13 9.86
N TYR A 640 20.09 7.27 10.55
CA TYR A 640 18.97 7.77 11.31
C TYR A 640 17.86 8.19 10.36
N PHE A 641 16.63 7.89 10.74
CA PHE A 641 15.45 8.41 10.07
C PHE A 641 14.31 8.48 11.10
N PRO A 642 13.38 9.46 11.00
CA PRO A 642 12.23 9.48 11.89
C PRO A 642 11.43 8.18 11.86
N GLY A 643 11.03 7.70 13.04
CA GLY A 643 10.24 6.48 13.18
C GLY A 643 11.00 5.29 13.76
N TRP A 644 12.33 5.38 13.88
CA TRP A 644 13.08 4.47 14.75
C TRP A 644 12.74 4.73 16.22
N LYS A 645 12.63 3.65 16.99
CA LYS A 645 12.50 3.64 18.45
C LYS A 645 13.54 2.71 19.04
N ALA A 646 14.03 3.01 20.25
CA ALA A 646 14.98 2.15 20.96
C ALA A 646 14.38 1.68 22.28
N TYR A 647 14.64 0.44 22.63
CA TYR A 647 14.20 -0.18 23.88
C TYR A 647 15.38 -0.84 24.56
N ARG A 648 15.50 -0.66 25.88
CA ARG A 648 16.55 -1.26 26.69
C ARG A 648 15.97 -2.36 27.57
N SER A 649 16.65 -3.50 27.58
CA SER A 649 16.47 -4.57 28.56
C SER A 649 17.80 -4.87 29.23
N ASN A 650 17.77 -5.39 30.47
CA ASN A 650 18.97 -5.88 31.12
C ASN A 650 19.44 -7.18 30.44
N LEU A 651 20.75 -7.39 30.35
CA LEU A 651 21.35 -8.67 29.94
C LEU A 651 21.19 -9.74 31.04
N GLN A 652 19.96 -10.05 31.43
CA GLN A 652 19.65 -11.29 32.17
C GLN A 652 19.20 -12.35 31.15
N PRO A 653 19.56 -13.63 31.34
CA PRO A 653 19.05 -14.69 30.49
C PRO A 653 17.52 -14.66 30.52
N ALA A 654 16.91 -14.79 29.35
CA ALA A 654 15.47 -14.99 29.23
C ALA A 654 15.11 -16.23 30.06
N THR A 655 14.61 -16.02 31.27
CA THR A 655 13.95 -17.09 32.01
C THR A 655 12.68 -17.39 31.21
N ASP A 656 12.40 -18.69 31.02
CA ASP A 656 11.24 -19.14 30.25
C ASP A 656 9.96 -18.39 30.70
N ASN A 657 9.40 -17.63 29.76
CA ASN A 657 8.02 -17.15 29.69
C ASN A 657 7.63 -15.71 30.09
N LEU A 658 8.54 -14.76 30.32
CA LEU A 658 8.17 -13.33 30.40
C LEU A 658 9.15 -12.47 29.60
N GLN A 659 8.63 -11.64 28.68
CA GLN A 659 9.42 -10.61 27.99
C GLN A 659 10.18 -9.77 29.04
N PRO A 660 11.46 -9.46 28.83
CA PRO A 660 12.18 -8.59 29.74
C PRO A 660 11.48 -7.23 29.81
N ASP A 661 11.42 -6.62 31.01
CA ASP A 661 10.91 -5.26 31.20
C ASP A 661 11.70 -4.29 30.32
N GLU A 662 11.15 -3.95 29.15
CA GLU A 662 11.77 -3.04 28.20
C GLU A 662 11.46 -1.59 28.56
N THR A 663 12.49 -0.77 28.71
CA THR A 663 12.35 0.68 28.89
C THR A 663 12.62 1.39 27.56
N GLU A 664 11.68 2.21 27.07
CA GLU A 664 11.90 3.02 25.86
C GLU A 664 13.00 4.07 26.10
N LEU A 665 13.96 4.14 25.17
CA LEU A 665 15.06 5.10 25.16
C LEU A 665 14.85 6.12 24.04
N PRO A 666 15.18 7.41 24.26
CA PRO A 666 15.16 8.39 23.20
C PRO A 666 16.36 8.19 22.27
N ILE A 667 16.12 8.18 20.96
CA ILE A 667 17.17 8.13 19.93
C ILE A 667 17.60 9.56 19.58
N VAL A 668 18.90 9.74 19.43
CA VAL A 668 19.52 10.99 18.96
C VAL A 668 20.20 10.75 17.63
N ARG A 669 20.13 11.73 16.73
CA ARG A 669 20.97 11.73 15.53
C ARG A 669 22.40 12.06 15.93
N ALA A 670 23.33 11.20 15.51
CA ALA A 670 24.74 11.29 15.83
C ALA A 670 25.59 11.39 14.56
N ASP A 671 26.69 12.12 14.62
CA ASP A 671 27.68 12.31 13.56
C ASP A 671 27.04 12.64 12.20
N GLY A 672 25.95 13.42 12.24
CA GLY A 672 25.19 13.88 11.09
C GLY A 672 24.31 12.82 10.42
N ASN A 673 24.56 11.53 10.62
CA ASN A 673 23.84 10.48 9.93
C ASN A 673 23.37 9.32 10.81
N PHE A 674 24.05 8.98 11.90
CA PHE A 674 23.85 7.74 12.66
C PHE A 674 22.87 7.88 13.82
N ARG A 675 22.60 6.76 14.50
CA ARG A 675 21.69 6.68 15.65
C ARG A 675 22.50 6.48 16.92
N ALA A 676 22.21 7.25 17.97
CA ALA A 676 22.80 7.04 19.28
C ALA A 676 21.74 7.02 20.39
N VAL A 677 22.03 6.26 21.45
CA VAL A 677 21.23 6.21 22.69
C VAL A 677 22.14 6.32 23.91
N TYR A 678 21.65 6.96 24.97
CA TYR A 678 22.37 7.06 26.22
C TYR A 678 22.08 5.86 27.13
N LEU A 679 23.13 5.26 27.69
CA LEU A 679 23.04 4.11 28.59
C LEU A 679 23.85 4.38 29.87
N PRO A 680 23.34 3.97 31.04
CA PRO A 680 24.13 3.94 32.27
C PRO A 680 25.14 2.77 32.23
N ALA A 681 26.03 2.72 33.22
CA ALA A 681 26.95 1.59 33.40
C ALA A 681 26.21 0.24 33.52
N GLY A 682 26.85 -0.84 33.09
CA GLY A 682 26.33 -2.22 33.15
C GLY A 682 26.07 -2.85 31.79
N ALA A 683 25.59 -4.09 31.81
CA ALA A 683 25.32 -4.89 30.63
C ALA A 683 23.88 -4.68 30.13
N HIS A 684 23.75 -4.17 28.90
CA HIS A 684 22.46 -3.81 28.29
C HIS A 684 22.25 -4.53 26.96
N ARG A 685 20.99 -4.88 26.68
CA ARG A 685 20.51 -5.23 25.34
C ARG A 685 19.61 -4.12 24.84
N VAL A 686 19.98 -3.54 23.69
CA VAL A 686 19.26 -2.45 23.04
C VAL A 686 18.62 -2.95 21.75
N ARG A 687 17.29 -2.79 21.65
CA ARG A 687 16.48 -3.13 20.49
C ARG A 687 16.06 -1.86 19.76
N PHE A 688 16.62 -1.63 18.57
CA PHE A 688 16.17 -0.58 17.66
C PHE A 688 15.07 -1.13 16.76
N LYS A 689 13.88 -0.52 16.75
CA LYS A 689 12.74 -0.94 15.91
C LYS A 689 12.22 0.23 15.08
N TYR A 690 12.10 0.02 13.77
CA TYR A 690 11.53 0.99 12.83
C TYR A 690 10.02 0.82 12.76
N THR A 691 9.30 1.84 13.23
CA THR A 691 7.83 1.86 13.28
C THR A 691 7.30 3.26 12.95
N PRO A 692 7.53 3.76 11.72
CA PRO A 692 7.20 5.14 11.35
C PRO A 692 5.69 5.41 11.37
N MET A 693 5.31 6.60 11.81
CA MET A 693 3.91 7.03 11.85
C MET A 693 3.33 7.17 10.43
N SER A 694 4.14 7.59 9.46
CA SER A 694 3.76 7.70 8.04
C SER A 694 3.26 6.38 7.46
N PHE A 695 3.92 5.26 7.78
CA PHE A 695 3.48 3.93 7.34
C PHE A 695 2.16 3.53 8.02
N LYS A 696 2.00 3.80 9.33
CA LYS A 696 0.75 3.52 10.04
C LYS A 696 -0.44 4.33 9.47
N LEU A 697 -0.23 5.61 9.20
CA LEU A 697 -1.22 6.48 8.55
C LEU A 697 -1.51 6.03 7.12
N GLY A 698 -0.47 5.61 6.38
CA GLY A 698 -0.59 5.04 5.05
C GLY A 698 -1.44 3.77 5.04
N LEU A 699 -1.16 2.84 5.94
CA LEU A 699 -1.94 1.60 6.11
C LEU A 699 -3.39 1.90 6.46
N TYR A 700 -3.63 2.87 7.36
CA TYR A 700 -4.98 3.31 7.71
C TYR A 700 -5.73 3.90 6.51
N GLY A 701 -5.10 4.80 5.75
CA GLY A 701 -5.71 5.38 4.55
C GLY A 701 -6.09 4.33 3.50
N SER A 702 -5.24 3.32 3.30
CA SER A 702 -5.47 2.24 2.34
C SER A 702 -6.60 1.31 2.80
N PHE A 703 -6.63 1.00 4.09
CA PHE A 703 -7.72 0.25 4.69
C PHE A 703 -9.06 0.99 4.55
N MET A 704 -9.12 2.28 4.90
CA MET A 704 -10.34 3.09 4.77
C MET A 704 -10.81 3.21 3.31
N ALA A 705 -9.90 3.44 2.37
CA ALA A 705 -10.24 3.46 0.95
C ALA A 705 -10.82 2.11 0.47
N GLY A 706 -10.22 1.00 0.89
CA GLY A 706 -10.71 -0.35 0.59
C GLY A 706 -12.11 -0.60 1.16
N VAL A 707 -12.38 -0.19 2.40
CA VAL A 707 -13.70 -0.32 3.03
C VAL A 707 -14.75 0.53 2.29
N VAL A 708 -14.43 1.77 1.93
CA VAL A 708 -15.36 2.62 1.16
C VAL A 708 -15.65 2.01 -0.22
N LEU A 709 -14.64 1.46 -0.90
CA LEU A 709 -14.84 0.78 -2.18
C LEU A 709 -15.71 -0.47 -2.05
N LEU A 710 -15.53 -1.26 -0.98
CA LEU A 710 -16.36 -2.42 -0.70
C LEU A 710 -17.81 -2.02 -0.43
N LEU A 711 -18.04 -0.97 0.36
CA LEU A 711 -19.38 -0.42 0.61
C LEU A 711 -20.05 0.06 -0.68
N LEU A 712 -19.31 0.78 -1.52
CA LEU A 712 -19.79 1.23 -2.83
C LEU A 712 -20.13 0.03 -3.72
N ALA A 713 -19.30 -1.02 -3.73
CA ALA A 713 -19.53 -2.23 -4.51
C ALA A 713 -20.79 -2.97 -4.04
N LEU A 714 -20.97 -3.12 -2.73
CA LEU A 714 -22.15 -3.74 -2.13
C LEU A 714 -23.41 -2.93 -2.41
N TYR A 715 -23.34 -1.61 -2.27
CA TYR A 715 -24.45 -0.72 -2.62
C TYR A 715 -24.82 -0.81 -4.11
N TRP A 716 -23.82 -0.86 -4.99
CA TRP A 716 -24.08 -1.03 -6.42
C TRP A 716 -24.70 -2.39 -6.73
N LEU A 717 -24.15 -3.48 -6.17
CA LEU A 717 -24.68 -4.84 -6.30
C LEU A 717 -26.14 -4.89 -5.85
N TRP A 718 -26.43 -4.28 -4.69
CA TRP A 718 -27.77 -4.12 -4.16
C TRP A 718 -28.71 -3.45 -5.16
N THR A 719 -28.40 -2.23 -5.60
CA THR A 719 -29.26 -1.51 -6.56
C THR A 719 -29.42 -2.21 -7.92
N ARG A 720 -28.51 -3.13 -8.27
CA ARG A 720 -28.56 -3.88 -9.53
C ARG A 720 -29.48 -5.09 -9.48
N PHE A 721 -29.49 -5.82 -8.36
CA PHE A 721 -30.31 -7.02 -8.17
C PHE A 721 -31.64 -6.73 -7.48
N TYR A 722 -31.78 -5.55 -6.87
CA TYR A 722 -32.94 -5.18 -6.08
C TYR A 722 -33.66 -3.95 -6.70
N ARG A 723 -34.77 -4.20 -7.40
CA ARG A 723 -35.74 -3.16 -7.81
C ARG A 723 -37.06 -3.42 -7.10
N GLU A 724 -37.58 -2.39 -6.46
CA GLU A 724 -38.89 -2.40 -5.82
C GLU A 724 -39.97 -2.48 -6.92
N SER A 725 -40.69 -3.60 -7.00
CA SER A 725 -41.98 -3.68 -7.69
C SER A 725 -43.04 -4.01 -6.64
N GLU A 726 -44.13 -3.24 -6.63
CA GLU A 726 -45.23 -3.38 -5.65
C GLU A 726 -45.91 -4.76 -5.69
N ASP A 727 -45.68 -5.54 -6.76
CA ASP A 727 -46.28 -6.88 -7.00
C ASP A 727 -45.41 -8.08 -6.57
N ASP A 728 -44.32 -7.88 -5.81
CA ASP A 728 -43.41 -8.99 -5.51
C ASP A 728 -43.98 -10.02 -4.50
N PRO A 729 -43.89 -11.34 -4.78
CA PRO A 729 -44.43 -12.40 -3.92
C PRO A 729 -43.79 -12.42 -2.52
N THR A 730 -44.54 -12.90 -1.52
CA THR A 730 -44.16 -12.99 -0.08
C THR A 730 -42.76 -13.57 0.13
N VAL A 731 -42.35 -14.53 -0.71
CA VAL A 731 -41.01 -15.15 -0.70
C VAL A 731 -39.89 -14.13 -0.95
N LYS A 732 -40.08 -13.19 -1.89
CA LYS A 732 -39.08 -12.17 -2.23
C LYS A 732 -38.98 -11.08 -1.16
N ARG A 733 -40.08 -10.77 -0.46
CA ARG A 733 -40.08 -9.90 0.73
C ARG A 733 -39.37 -10.55 1.93
N VAL A 734 -39.61 -11.83 2.19
CA VAL A 734 -38.91 -12.58 3.26
C VAL A 734 -37.42 -12.74 2.96
N ALA A 735 -37.05 -12.97 1.68
CA ALA A 735 -35.66 -13.00 1.24
C ALA A 735 -34.96 -11.63 1.40
N LYS A 736 -35.63 -10.52 1.06
CA LYS A 736 -35.13 -9.14 1.32
C LYS A 736 -34.80 -8.92 2.79
N ASN A 737 -35.74 -9.29 3.65
CA ASN A 737 -35.64 -9.04 5.09
C ASN A 737 -34.62 -9.93 5.79
N SER A 738 -34.14 -10.98 5.12
CA SER A 738 -33.14 -11.91 5.67
C SER A 738 -31.76 -11.69 5.05
N LEU A 739 -31.64 -11.65 3.72
CA LEU A 739 -30.35 -11.64 3.01
C LEU A 739 -29.58 -10.32 3.15
N LEU A 740 -30.27 -9.17 3.15
CA LEU A 740 -29.60 -7.87 3.27
C LEU A 740 -28.96 -7.67 4.65
N PRO A 741 -29.68 -7.87 5.78
CA PRO A 741 -29.06 -7.84 7.10
C PRO A 741 -27.93 -8.85 7.24
N MET A 742 -28.06 -10.07 6.68
CA MET A 742 -26.98 -11.07 6.68
C MET A 742 -25.73 -10.55 5.97
N GLY A 743 -25.87 -10.00 4.76
CA GLY A 743 -24.75 -9.46 3.99
C GLY A 743 -24.05 -8.29 4.68
N LEU A 744 -24.82 -7.36 5.26
CA LEU A 744 -24.29 -6.23 6.02
C LEU A 744 -23.61 -6.66 7.32
N GLN A 745 -24.13 -7.68 8.00
CA GLN A 745 -23.48 -8.20 9.21
C GLN A 745 -22.18 -8.96 8.89
N LEU A 746 -22.13 -9.71 7.77
CA LEU A 746 -20.88 -10.32 7.30
C LEU A 746 -19.83 -9.24 6.99
N LEU A 747 -20.24 -8.15 6.33
CA LEU A 747 -19.39 -6.99 6.11
C LEU A 747 -18.88 -6.40 7.43
N ASN A 748 -19.76 -6.20 8.41
CA ASN A 748 -19.36 -5.68 9.72
C ASN A 748 -18.35 -6.60 10.41
N ARG A 749 -18.49 -7.92 10.25
CA ARG A 749 -17.52 -8.89 10.78
C ARG A 749 -16.16 -8.76 10.10
N LEU A 750 -16.12 -8.53 8.79
CA LEU A 750 -14.88 -8.27 8.05
C LEU A 750 -14.22 -6.97 8.50
N ILE A 751 -15.00 -5.90 8.66
CA ILE A 751 -14.53 -4.60 9.17
C ILE A 751 -13.94 -4.77 10.58
N ASP A 752 -14.64 -5.49 11.46
CA ASP A 752 -14.21 -5.73 12.84
C ASP A 752 -12.97 -6.62 12.91
N PHE A 753 -12.86 -7.61 12.03
CA PHE A 753 -11.69 -8.47 11.96
C PHE A 753 -10.46 -7.70 11.47
N ALA A 754 -10.62 -6.86 10.45
CA ALA A 754 -9.54 -6.01 9.96
C ALA A 754 -9.13 -4.95 10.99
N PHE A 755 -10.09 -4.37 11.72
CA PHE A 755 -9.79 -3.49 12.84
C PHE A 755 -9.07 -4.23 13.97
N ALA A 756 -9.47 -5.47 14.29
CA ALA A 756 -8.80 -6.29 15.30
C ALA A 756 -7.33 -6.54 14.94
N MET A 757 -7.03 -6.79 13.67
CA MET A 757 -5.64 -6.95 13.19
C MET A 757 -4.79 -5.71 13.49
N LEU A 758 -5.30 -4.52 13.17
CA LEU A 758 -4.58 -3.28 13.47
C LEU A 758 -4.49 -3.03 14.98
N MET A 759 -5.59 -3.22 15.70
CA MET A 759 -5.68 -3.00 17.13
C MET A 759 -4.71 -3.89 17.90
N LEU A 760 -4.63 -5.19 17.58
CA LEU A 760 -3.74 -6.15 18.23
C LEU A 760 -2.27 -5.82 17.99
N ARG A 761 -1.92 -5.35 16.80
CA ARG A 761 -0.55 -4.90 16.46
C ARG A 761 -0.14 -3.61 17.15
N ILE A 762 -1.08 -2.69 17.39
CA ILE A 762 -0.78 -1.42 18.08
C ILE A 762 -0.73 -1.61 19.60
N LEU A 763 -1.68 -2.37 20.17
CA LEU A 763 -1.81 -2.53 21.62
C LEU A 763 -0.81 -3.54 22.21
N ALA A 764 -0.27 -4.46 21.40
CA ALA A 764 0.50 -5.61 21.86
C ALA A 764 -0.32 -6.52 22.83
N PRO A 765 0.19 -7.71 23.20
CA PRO A 765 -0.60 -8.69 23.95
C PRO A 765 -1.13 -8.20 25.30
N GLU A 766 -0.34 -7.45 26.07
CA GLU A 766 -0.74 -7.00 27.41
C GLU A 766 -1.92 -6.03 27.39
N GLN A 767 -1.82 -4.91 26.65
CA GLN A 767 -2.91 -3.93 26.59
C GLN A 767 -4.15 -4.49 25.87
N ALA A 768 -3.95 -5.40 24.89
CA ALA A 768 -5.05 -6.13 24.28
C ALA A 768 -5.76 -7.03 25.31
N GLY A 769 -5.00 -7.69 26.20
CA GLY A 769 -5.54 -8.47 27.30
C GLY A 769 -6.40 -7.65 28.25
N ARG A 770 -5.91 -6.48 28.68
CA ARG A 770 -6.66 -5.51 29.50
C ARG A 770 -7.96 -5.08 28.84
N TYR A 771 -7.91 -4.76 27.54
CA TYR A 771 -9.08 -4.40 26.74
C TYR A 771 -10.12 -5.53 26.69
N TYR A 772 -9.71 -6.75 26.32
CA TYR A 772 -10.64 -7.87 26.21
C TYR A 772 -11.23 -8.28 27.54
N PHE A 773 -10.46 -8.20 28.62
CA PHE A 773 -10.99 -8.38 29.96
C PHE A 773 -12.07 -7.34 30.28
N ALA A 774 -11.83 -6.04 30.04
CA ALA A 774 -12.83 -5.00 30.29
C ALA A 774 -14.11 -5.20 29.45
N VAL A 775 -13.98 -5.60 28.19
CA VAL A 775 -15.10 -5.92 27.31
C VAL A 775 -15.87 -7.15 27.81
N ALA A 776 -15.16 -8.23 28.18
CA ALA A 776 -15.78 -9.44 28.71
C ALA A 776 -16.52 -9.16 30.02
N PHE A 777 -15.89 -8.41 30.93
CA PHE A 777 -16.46 -7.98 32.20
C PHE A 777 -17.78 -7.23 32.00
N ILE A 778 -17.81 -6.22 31.12
CA ILE A 778 -19.02 -5.45 30.81
C ILE A 778 -20.09 -6.32 30.13
N GLY A 779 -19.70 -7.30 29.31
CA GLY A 779 -20.63 -8.20 28.64
C GLY A 779 -21.58 -8.95 29.59
N TYR A 780 -21.13 -9.32 30.79
CA TYR A 780 -22.01 -9.95 31.79
C TYR A 780 -23.07 -8.99 32.31
N PHE A 781 -22.69 -7.74 32.58
CA PHE A 781 -23.62 -6.71 33.03
C PHE A 781 -24.58 -6.27 31.91
N ASP A 782 -24.14 -6.25 30.65
CA ASP A 782 -25.01 -5.96 29.51
C ASP A 782 -26.16 -6.97 29.39
N ILE A 783 -25.91 -8.25 29.66
CA ILE A 783 -26.97 -9.28 29.69
C ILE A 783 -27.96 -9.03 30.81
N LEU A 784 -27.47 -8.70 32.02
CA LEU A 784 -28.32 -8.38 33.16
C LEU A 784 -29.19 -7.15 32.87
N VAL A 785 -28.65 -6.14 32.20
CA VAL A 785 -29.42 -4.93 31.85
C VAL A 785 -30.40 -5.19 30.71
N ARG A 786 -30.01 -5.92 29.67
CA ARG A 786 -30.90 -6.26 28.53
C ARG A 786 -32.06 -7.15 28.94
N PHE A 787 -31.83 -8.05 29.91
CA PHE A 787 -32.81 -8.91 30.59
C PHE A 787 -33.74 -9.69 29.65
N GLY A 788 -33.33 -9.98 28.41
CA GLY A 788 -34.19 -10.60 27.39
C GLY A 788 -35.39 -9.75 26.93
N LEU A 789 -35.50 -8.49 27.37
CA LEU A 789 -36.64 -7.62 27.10
C LEU A 789 -36.79 -7.26 25.62
N GLY A 790 -35.69 -7.21 24.87
CA GLY A 790 -35.71 -6.91 23.43
C GLY A 790 -36.44 -7.97 22.61
N THR A 791 -36.21 -9.26 22.89
CA THR A 791 -36.91 -10.37 22.21
C THR A 791 -38.41 -10.34 22.51
N LEU A 792 -38.79 -10.07 23.77
CA LEU A 792 -40.18 -9.92 24.16
C LEU A 792 -40.83 -8.69 23.48
N LEU A 793 -40.12 -7.56 23.44
CA LEU A 793 -40.54 -6.34 22.75
C LEU A 793 -40.83 -6.62 21.26
N THR A 794 -39.90 -7.27 20.55
CA THR A 794 -40.12 -7.62 19.15
C THR A 794 -41.36 -8.50 18.96
N ARG A 795 -41.56 -9.48 19.84
CA ARG A 795 -42.71 -10.40 19.77
C ARG A 795 -44.05 -9.69 19.99
N GLU A 796 -44.18 -8.89 21.05
CA GLU A 796 -45.46 -8.26 21.38
C GLU A 796 -45.80 -7.11 20.41
N VAL A 797 -44.81 -6.31 20.00
CA VAL A 797 -45.03 -5.25 18.99
C VAL A 797 -45.41 -5.83 17.63
N ALA A 798 -44.89 -7.01 17.28
CA ALA A 798 -45.28 -7.70 16.05
C ALA A 798 -46.75 -8.18 16.08
N LYS A 799 -47.29 -8.52 17.27
CA LYS A 799 -48.70 -8.89 17.43
C LYS A 799 -49.62 -7.67 17.37
N GLU A 800 -49.28 -6.61 18.11
CA GLU A 800 -50.12 -5.42 18.26
C GLU A 800 -49.27 -4.15 18.13
N ARG A 801 -49.18 -3.65 16.89
CA ARG A 801 -48.35 -2.47 16.55
C ARG A 801 -48.86 -1.17 17.19
N ALA A 802 -50.13 -1.10 17.58
CA ALA A 802 -50.70 0.08 18.23
C ALA A 802 -50.07 0.35 19.61
N GLU A 803 -49.69 -0.71 20.33
CA GLU A 803 -49.10 -0.66 21.67
C GLU A 803 -47.57 -0.52 21.63
N ALA A 804 -46.98 -0.24 20.46
CA ALA A 804 -45.54 -0.19 20.28
C ALA A 804 -44.84 0.85 21.17
N ASN A 805 -45.48 2.01 21.38
CA ASN A 805 -44.95 3.05 22.25
C ASN A 805 -44.88 2.56 23.71
N ARG A 806 -45.98 2.02 24.23
CA ARG A 806 -46.10 1.50 25.60
C ARG A 806 -45.05 0.44 25.91
N TYR A 807 -44.82 -0.51 25.00
CA TYR A 807 -43.80 -1.54 25.19
C TYR A 807 -42.37 -0.96 25.11
N LEU A 808 -42.08 -0.10 24.13
CA LEU A 808 -40.75 0.51 23.98
C LEU A 808 -40.37 1.38 25.19
N SER A 809 -41.30 2.21 25.65
CA SER A 809 -41.10 3.08 26.80
C SER A 809 -40.90 2.27 28.08
N THR A 810 -41.71 1.22 28.30
CA THR A 810 -41.57 0.30 29.43
C THR A 810 -40.20 -0.40 29.43
N VAL A 811 -39.75 -0.90 28.26
CA VAL A 811 -38.43 -1.54 28.13
C VAL A 811 -37.31 -0.54 28.39
N THR A 812 -37.42 0.68 27.87
CA THR A 812 -36.40 1.72 28.06
C THR A 812 -36.25 2.09 29.53
N VAL A 813 -37.36 2.27 30.25
CA VAL A 813 -37.36 2.56 31.70
C VAL A 813 -36.82 1.37 32.50
N LEU A 814 -37.29 0.15 32.21
CA LEU A 814 -36.81 -1.06 32.90
C LEU A 814 -35.29 -1.26 32.72
N ARG A 815 -34.78 -1.11 31.49
CA ARG A 815 -33.33 -1.20 31.22
C ARG A 815 -32.56 -0.09 31.91
N GLY A 816 -33.08 1.13 31.96
CA GLY A 816 -32.46 2.23 32.72
C GLY A 816 -32.38 1.93 34.23
N LEU A 817 -33.44 1.37 34.82
CA LEU A 817 -33.45 0.95 36.22
C LEU A 817 -32.49 -0.23 36.46
N LEU A 818 -32.49 -1.25 35.60
CA LEU A 818 -31.56 -2.38 35.70
C LEU A 818 -30.11 -1.93 35.54
N TRP A 819 -29.84 -0.96 34.68
CA TRP A 819 -28.53 -0.32 34.54
C TRP A 819 -28.11 0.34 35.85
N LEU A 820 -28.95 1.19 36.45
CA LEU A 820 -28.67 1.81 37.76
C LEU A 820 -28.44 0.76 38.86
N LEU A 821 -29.26 -0.29 38.90
CA LEU A 821 -29.12 -1.39 39.88
C LEU A 821 -27.86 -2.23 39.64
N SER A 822 -27.35 -2.28 38.40
CA SER A 822 -26.13 -3.00 38.08
C SER A 822 -24.86 -2.26 38.53
N LEU A 823 -24.89 -0.93 38.67
CA LEU A 823 -23.71 -0.13 39.03
C LEU A 823 -23.11 -0.51 40.40
N PRO A 824 -23.86 -0.64 41.51
CA PRO A 824 -23.30 -1.08 42.78
C PRO A 824 -22.69 -2.49 42.72
N LEU A 825 -23.35 -3.41 42.01
CA LEU A 825 -22.86 -4.78 41.83
C LEU A 825 -21.57 -4.80 41.02
N MET A 826 -21.50 -3.98 39.97
CA MET A 826 -20.31 -3.80 39.15
C MET A 826 -19.17 -3.19 39.93
N THR A 827 -19.43 -2.16 40.74
CA THR A 827 -18.44 -1.56 41.65
C THR A 827 -17.93 -2.58 42.66
N LEU A 828 -18.81 -3.38 43.26
CA LEU A 828 -18.41 -4.46 44.16
C LEU A 828 -17.48 -5.47 43.45
N ALA A 829 -17.84 -5.89 42.24
CA ALA A 829 -17.00 -6.80 41.46
C ALA A 829 -15.62 -6.17 41.15
N VAL A 830 -15.57 -4.90 40.75
CA VAL A 830 -14.30 -4.17 40.55
C VAL A 830 -13.48 -4.13 41.83
N LEU A 831 -14.09 -3.85 42.98
CA LEU A 831 -13.41 -3.84 44.28
C LEU A 831 -12.85 -5.20 44.67
N VAL A 832 -13.55 -6.29 44.36
CA VAL A 832 -13.06 -7.65 44.60
C VAL A 832 -11.78 -7.91 43.78
N TYR A 833 -11.79 -7.60 42.49
CA TYR A 833 -10.58 -7.75 41.66
C TYR A 833 -9.46 -6.78 42.06
N ALA A 834 -9.79 -5.57 42.50
CA ALA A 834 -8.82 -4.59 43.00
C ALA A 834 -8.16 -5.07 44.29
N PHE A 835 -8.91 -5.71 45.19
CA PHE A 835 -8.38 -6.32 46.41
C PHE A 835 -7.30 -7.37 46.13
N PHE A 836 -7.45 -8.14 45.04
CA PHE A 836 -6.44 -9.10 44.60
C PHE A 836 -5.32 -8.49 43.73
N GLY A 837 -5.21 -7.16 43.64
CA GLY A 837 -4.14 -6.48 42.89
C GLY A 837 -4.27 -6.56 41.37
N GLN A 838 -5.45 -6.92 40.84
CA GLN A 838 -5.66 -7.20 39.42
C GLN A 838 -6.29 -6.03 38.65
N MET A 839 -6.55 -4.90 39.31
CA MET A 839 -7.15 -3.72 38.69
C MET A 839 -6.16 -2.57 38.64
N THR A 840 -5.94 -2.07 37.43
CA THR A 840 -5.16 -0.86 37.17
C THR A 840 -6.11 0.31 36.83
N PRO A 841 -5.71 1.58 37.06
CA PRO A 841 -6.60 2.73 36.87
C PRO A 841 -7.17 2.87 35.45
N ASP A 842 -6.39 2.50 34.44
CA ASP A 842 -6.79 2.43 33.03
C ASP A 842 -7.90 1.40 32.77
N ILE A 843 -7.85 0.22 33.40
CA ILE A 843 -8.91 -0.80 33.28
C ILE A 843 -10.21 -0.29 33.91
N VAL A 844 -10.12 0.30 35.11
CA VAL A 844 -11.29 0.87 35.80
C VAL A 844 -11.90 2.00 34.97
N ALA A 845 -11.07 2.87 34.40
CA ALA A 845 -11.53 3.93 33.50
C ALA A 845 -12.24 3.37 32.25
N ALA A 846 -11.68 2.33 31.62
CA ALA A 846 -12.30 1.68 30.47
C ALA A 846 -13.65 1.03 30.83
N ILE A 847 -13.73 0.32 31.97
CA ILE A 847 -14.98 -0.27 32.50
C ILE A 847 -16.03 0.83 32.73
N ALA A 848 -15.66 1.97 33.33
CA ALA A 848 -16.57 3.08 33.56
C ALA A 848 -17.10 3.69 32.24
N LEU A 849 -16.23 3.89 31.25
CA LEU A 849 -16.62 4.40 29.93
C LEU A 849 -17.53 3.42 29.18
N PHE A 850 -17.24 2.12 29.25
CA PHE A 850 -18.11 1.09 28.69
C PHE A 850 -19.46 1.01 29.40
N ALA A 851 -19.49 1.15 30.73
CA ALA A 851 -20.74 1.15 31.50
C ALA A 851 -21.62 2.35 31.14
N LEU A 852 -21.03 3.54 30.92
CA LEU A 852 -21.74 4.70 30.41
C LEU A 852 -22.24 4.47 28.98
N SER A 853 -21.40 3.91 28.12
CA SER A 853 -21.75 3.55 26.74
C SER A 853 -22.91 2.55 26.67
N MET A 854 -23.00 1.64 27.65
CA MET A 854 -24.03 0.61 27.75
C MET A 854 -25.44 1.21 27.81
N LEU A 855 -25.63 2.34 28.50
CA LEU A 855 -26.92 3.04 28.57
C LEU A 855 -27.42 3.44 27.16
N LEU A 856 -26.53 4.02 26.35
CA LEU A 856 -26.84 4.44 24.98
C LEU A 856 -27.07 3.24 24.06
N SER A 857 -26.26 2.19 24.22
CA SER A 857 -26.41 0.96 23.45
C SER A 857 -27.78 0.29 23.69
N ASN A 858 -28.29 0.34 24.93
CA ASN A 858 -29.57 -0.23 25.30
C ASN A 858 -30.76 0.50 24.65
N LEU A 859 -30.63 1.82 24.45
CA LEU A 859 -31.62 2.63 23.74
C LEU A 859 -31.63 2.29 22.24
N ALA A 860 -30.45 2.22 21.61
CA ALA A 860 -30.31 1.82 20.21
C ALA A 860 -30.84 0.40 19.95
N ASP A 861 -30.59 -0.54 20.86
CA ASP A 861 -31.13 -1.90 20.80
C ASP A 861 -32.67 -1.92 20.90
N GLY A 862 -33.25 -1.11 21.79
CA GLY A 862 -34.70 -0.96 21.90
C GLY A 862 -35.34 -0.47 20.60
N PHE A 863 -34.75 0.55 19.95
CA PHE A 863 -35.21 1.01 18.64
C PHE A 863 -35.06 -0.06 17.56
N SER A 864 -33.95 -0.80 17.57
CA SER A 864 -33.72 -1.90 16.63
C SER A 864 -34.77 -3.00 16.77
N ALA A 865 -35.16 -3.36 18.01
CA ALA A 865 -36.19 -4.34 18.30
C ALA A 865 -37.57 -3.94 17.74
N VAL A 866 -37.90 -2.65 17.75
CA VAL A 866 -39.11 -2.12 17.10
C VAL A 866 -39.01 -2.24 15.58
N PHE A 867 -37.89 -1.85 14.97
CA PHE A 867 -37.70 -2.04 13.52
C PHE A 867 -37.82 -3.50 13.09
N TYR A 868 -37.29 -4.44 13.90
CA TYR A 868 -37.49 -5.88 13.66
C TYR A 868 -38.96 -6.28 13.73
N ALA A 869 -39.74 -5.74 14.67
CA ALA A 869 -41.18 -5.99 14.78
C ALA A 869 -42.00 -5.42 13.62
N TYR A 870 -41.53 -4.33 13.01
CA TYR A 870 -42.12 -3.71 11.82
C TYR A 870 -41.62 -4.35 10.50
N GLU A 871 -40.82 -5.41 10.56
CA GLU A 871 -40.21 -6.09 9.41
C GLU A 871 -39.31 -5.18 8.56
N LYS A 872 -38.72 -4.15 9.18
CA LYS A 872 -37.85 -3.14 8.55
C LYS A 872 -36.39 -3.32 8.96
N MET A 873 -35.86 -4.53 8.78
CA MET A 873 -34.55 -4.97 9.29
C MET A 873 -33.37 -4.26 8.61
N GLU A 874 -33.59 -3.66 7.43
CA GLU A 874 -32.59 -2.93 6.66
C GLU A 874 -32.06 -1.69 7.39
N TYR A 875 -32.88 -1.01 8.18
CA TYR A 875 -32.46 0.20 8.88
C TYR A 875 -31.50 -0.11 10.03
N PRO A 876 -31.80 -1.02 10.97
CA PRO A 876 -30.82 -1.46 11.97
C PRO A 876 -29.54 -2.00 11.35
N ALA A 877 -29.62 -2.78 10.27
CA ALA A 877 -28.43 -3.32 9.62
C ALA A 877 -27.55 -2.23 8.97
N ALA A 878 -28.16 -1.23 8.32
CA ALA A 878 -27.44 -0.10 7.75
C ALA A 878 -26.80 0.77 8.85
N ILE A 879 -27.54 1.08 9.92
CA ILE A 879 -26.98 1.85 11.04
C ILE A 879 -25.87 1.07 11.74
N ALA A 880 -26.00 -0.24 11.93
CA ALA A 880 -24.92 -1.07 12.49
C ALA A 880 -23.63 -0.97 11.65
N THR A 881 -23.77 -0.87 10.32
CA THR A 881 -22.63 -0.65 9.42
C THR A 881 -22.01 0.73 9.62
N VAL A 882 -22.82 1.79 9.70
CA VAL A 882 -22.35 3.15 10.02
C VAL A 882 -21.63 3.18 11.37
N THR A 883 -22.21 2.56 12.39
CA THR A 883 -21.64 2.47 13.74
C THR A 883 -20.32 1.68 13.75
N ALA A 884 -20.23 0.58 13.00
CA ALA A 884 -18.99 -0.17 12.83
C ALA A 884 -17.89 0.70 12.19
N LEU A 885 -18.22 1.44 11.13
CA LEU A 885 -17.29 2.36 10.49
C LEU A 885 -16.86 3.48 11.44
N THR A 886 -17.79 4.12 12.14
CA THR A 886 -17.48 5.15 13.14
C THR A 886 -16.56 4.59 14.22
N ARG A 887 -16.87 3.41 14.76
CA ARG A 887 -16.05 2.74 15.78
C ARG A 887 -14.65 2.43 15.27
N VAL A 888 -14.53 1.92 14.05
CA VAL A 888 -13.23 1.56 13.47
C VAL A 888 -12.42 2.80 13.12
N SER A 889 -12.99 3.78 12.40
CA SER A 889 -12.28 5.00 12.01
C SER A 889 -11.80 5.81 13.21
N LEU A 890 -12.68 6.05 14.20
CA LEU A 890 -12.29 6.74 15.42
C LEU A 890 -11.39 5.87 16.29
N GLY A 891 -11.61 4.55 16.31
CA GLY A 891 -10.77 3.60 17.04
C GLY A 891 -9.33 3.61 16.55
N VAL A 892 -9.12 3.58 15.24
CA VAL A 892 -7.78 3.70 14.66
C VAL A 892 -7.18 5.05 15.01
N LEU A 893 -7.92 6.16 14.82
CA LEU A 893 -7.42 7.50 15.11
C LEU A 893 -6.92 7.60 16.57
N VAL A 894 -7.73 7.15 17.51
CA VAL A 894 -7.43 7.18 18.95
C VAL A 894 -6.23 6.30 19.31
N LEU A 895 -6.09 5.13 18.68
CA LEU A 895 -4.90 4.28 18.84
C LEU A 895 -3.64 4.94 18.29
N LEU A 896 -3.73 5.61 17.13
CA LEU A 896 -2.60 6.33 16.53
C LEU A 896 -2.20 7.57 17.33
N LEU A 897 -3.15 8.22 18.02
CA LEU A 897 -2.90 9.32 18.95
C LEU A 897 -2.33 8.86 20.30
N GLY A 898 -2.16 7.55 20.52
CA GLY A 898 -1.56 7.01 21.74
C GLY A 898 -2.49 6.98 22.95
N TRP A 899 -3.81 7.12 22.77
CA TRP A 899 -4.79 7.07 23.88
C TRP A 899 -5.11 5.63 24.33
N GLY A 900 -4.45 4.64 23.73
CA GLY A 900 -4.53 3.23 24.09
C GLY A 900 -5.95 2.65 24.05
N PHE A 901 -6.17 1.58 24.82
CA PHE A 901 -7.47 0.91 24.86
C PHE A 901 -8.54 1.68 25.64
N VAL A 902 -8.16 2.58 26.55
CA VAL A 902 -9.10 3.46 27.27
C VAL A 902 -9.79 4.39 26.29
N GLY A 903 -9.04 4.94 25.33
CA GLY A 903 -9.60 5.71 24.24
C GLY A 903 -10.61 4.90 23.40
N LEU A 904 -10.36 3.60 23.15
CA LEU A 904 -11.32 2.72 22.46
C LEU A 904 -12.65 2.58 23.21
N ALA A 905 -12.61 2.57 24.55
CA ALA A 905 -13.82 2.60 25.36
C ALA A 905 -14.59 3.92 25.16
N GLY A 906 -13.88 5.05 25.08
CA GLY A 906 -14.46 6.37 24.74
C GLY A 906 -15.10 6.40 23.35
N VAL A 907 -14.48 5.77 22.35
CA VAL A 907 -15.04 5.66 20.98
C VAL A 907 -16.38 4.93 20.99
N SER A 908 -16.56 3.95 21.87
CA SER A 908 -17.82 3.20 21.97
C SER A 908 -18.99 4.10 22.38
N ILE A 909 -18.76 5.13 23.19
CA ILE A 909 -19.78 6.15 23.53
C ILE A 909 -20.22 6.88 22.27
N VAL A 910 -19.27 7.43 21.50
CA VAL A 910 -19.57 8.17 20.27
C VAL A 910 -20.31 7.30 19.27
N ALA A 911 -19.86 6.07 19.05
CA ALA A 911 -20.49 5.11 18.15
C ALA A 911 -21.94 4.80 18.56
N ASN A 912 -22.20 4.64 19.87
CA ASN A 912 -23.54 4.40 20.39
C ASN A 912 -24.45 5.64 20.37
N ILE A 913 -23.91 6.87 20.55
CA ILE A 913 -24.65 8.12 20.32
C ILE A 913 -25.11 8.19 18.87
N VAL A 914 -24.20 7.96 17.91
CA VAL A 914 -24.52 7.95 16.48
C VAL A 914 -25.61 6.91 16.18
N SER A 915 -25.49 5.69 16.72
CA SER A 915 -26.49 4.65 16.53
C SER A 915 -27.86 5.03 17.09
N ALA A 916 -27.91 5.48 18.36
CA ALA A 916 -29.16 5.79 19.05
C ALA A 916 -29.88 6.98 18.41
N THR A 917 -29.14 8.04 18.07
CA THR A 917 -29.70 9.24 17.42
C THR A 917 -30.20 8.94 16.01
N ALA A 918 -29.44 8.20 15.20
CA ALA A 918 -29.84 7.85 13.84
C ALA A 918 -31.06 6.93 13.82
N LEU A 919 -31.08 5.88 14.66
CA LEU A 919 -32.23 4.99 14.78
C LEU A 919 -33.46 5.70 15.35
N GLY A 920 -33.29 6.54 16.36
CA GLY A 920 -34.37 7.34 16.92
C GLY A 920 -34.99 8.27 15.88
N TRP A 921 -34.15 8.97 15.11
CA TRP A 921 -34.61 9.83 14.01
C TRP A 921 -35.35 9.03 12.93
N LEU A 922 -34.79 7.90 12.46
CA LEU A 922 -35.45 7.02 11.49
C LEU A 922 -36.77 6.46 12.02
N MET A 923 -36.85 6.18 13.32
CA MET A 923 -38.05 5.67 13.96
C MET A 923 -39.19 6.69 13.89
N THR A 924 -38.90 7.98 14.12
CA THR A 924 -39.90 9.06 13.96
C THR A 924 -40.42 9.22 12.54
N ARG A 925 -39.64 8.79 11.54
CA ARG A 925 -39.97 8.88 10.11
C ARG A 925 -40.74 7.65 9.61
N HIS A 926 -40.43 6.46 10.12
CA HIS A 926 -40.85 5.20 9.52
C HIS A 926 -41.70 4.29 10.43
N CYS A 927 -41.79 4.59 11.73
CA CYS A 927 -42.57 3.82 12.70
C CYS A 927 -43.58 4.72 13.41
N PHE A 928 -43.18 5.36 14.51
CA PHE A 928 -44.02 6.27 15.30
C PHE A 928 -43.12 7.27 16.06
N ARG A 929 -43.72 8.33 16.59
CA ARG A 929 -43.01 9.29 17.44
C ARG A 929 -43.03 8.78 18.89
N PRO A 930 -41.88 8.44 19.48
CA PRO A 930 -41.84 7.92 20.84
C PRO A 930 -42.22 9.02 21.84
N HIS A 931 -43.08 8.70 22.80
CA HIS A 931 -43.37 9.54 23.95
C HIS A 931 -43.32 8.72 25.23
N ALA A 932 -43.01 9.39 26.34
CA ALA A 932 -42.93 8.71 27.63
C ALA A 932 -44.33 8.20 28.03
N GLU A 933 -44.43 6.89 28.23
CA GLU A 933 -45.62 6.21 28.69
C GLU A 933 -45.17 5.07 29.62
N TRP A 934 -45.73 4.96 30.82
CA TRP A 934 -45.27 3.98 31.78
C TRP A 934 -46.44 3.26 32.42
N ASP A 935 -46.47 1.94 32.27
CA ASP A 935 -47.39 1.07 32.96
C ASP A 935 -46.64 0.06 33.84
N ARG A 936 -46.86 0.16 35.15
CA ARG A 936 -46.26 -0.73 36.15
C ARG A 936 -46.72 -2.18 35.96
N ALA A 937 -47.95 -2.41 35.51
CA ALA A 937 -48.49 -3.76 35.32
C ALA A 937 -47.77 -4.46 34.15
N THR A 938 -47.68 -3.77 33.01
CA THR A 938 -46.89 -4.22 31.85
C THR A 938 -45.43 -4.47 32.22
N GLY A 939 -44.79 -3.54 32.95
CA GLY A 939 -43.39 -3.71 33.37
C GLY A 939 -43.15 -4.96 34.23
N ARG A 940 -44.02 -5.22 35.22
CA ARG A 940 -43.94 -6.41 36.07
C ARG A 940 -44.16 -7.70 35.28
N TRP A 941 -45.10 -7.69 34.34
CA TRP A 941 -45.37 -8.82 33.46
C TRP A 941 -44.18 -9.11 32.53
N MET A 942 -43.58 -8.08 31.92
CA MET A 942 -42.42 -8.23 31.04
C MET A 942 -41.22 -8.81 31.79
N MET A 943 -40.93 -8.32 33.00
CA MET A 943 -39.83 -8.84 33.83
C MET A 943 -40.03 -10.34 34.17
N ARG A 944 -41.24 -10.74 34.60
CA ARG A 944 -41.54 -12.15 34.90
C ARG A 944 -41.44 -13.04 33.67
N THR A 945 -41.88 -12.55 32.52
CA THR A 945 -41.90 -13.31 31.26
C THR A 945 -40.50 -13.45 30.66
N SER A 946 -39.66 -12.42 30.77
CA SER A 946 -38.30 -12.44 30.22
C SER A 946 -37.25 -13.04 31.17
N PHE A 947 -37.57 -13.26 32.45
CA PHE A 947 -36.62 -13.82 33.42
C PHE A 947 -35.99 -15.16 32.97
N PRO A 948 -36.75 -16.17 32.48
CA PRO A 948 -36.14 -17.41 31.99
C PRO A 948 -35.22 -17.20 30.78
N LEU A 949 -35.55 -16.25 29.90
CA LEU A 949 -34.73 -15.90 28.76
C LEU A 949 -33.42 -15.25 29.19
N MET A 950 -33.46 -14.36 30.18
CA MET A 950 -32.27 -13.75 30.78
C MET A 950 -31.36 -14.82 31.39
N ILE A 951 -31.89 -15.75 32.18
CA ILE A 951 -31.09 -16.83 32.79
C ILE A 951 -30.44 -17.71 31.71
N ASN A 952 -31.17 -18.07 30.66
CA ASN A 952 -30.62 -18.87 29.56
C ASN A 952 -29.49 -18.13 28.82
N LEU A 953 -29.65 -16.83 28.55
CA LEU A 953 -28.61 -16.02 27.93
C LEU A 953 -27.39 -15.87 28.84
N LEU A 954 -27.60 -15.66 30.14
CA LEU A 954 -26.53 -15.56 31.12
C LEU A 954 -25.73 -16.87 31.24
N LEU A 955 -26.41 -18.02 31.36
CA LEU A 955 -25.76 -19.33 31.42
C LEU A 955 -24.97 -19.63 30.13
N ALA A 956 -25.53 -19.31 28.96
CA ALA A 956 -24.83 -19.47 27.68
C ALA A 956 -23.57 -18.59 27.61
N THR A 957 -23.64 -17.33 28.06
CA THR A 957 -22.47 -16.44 28.07
C THR A 957 -21.41 -16.90 29.05
N ILE A 958 -21.79 -17.32 30.26
CA ILE A 958 -20.84 -17.90 31.23
C ILE A 958 -20.15 -19.10 30.58
N PHE A 959 -20.89 -20.00 29.94
CA PHE A 959 -20.32 -21.19 29.29
C PHE A 959 -19.23 -20.84 28.26
N PHE A 960 -19.45 -19.79 27.45
CA PHE A 960 -18.54 -19.42 26.36
C PHE A 960 -17.47 -18.38 26.72
N ARG A 961 -17.57 -17.68 27.85
CA ARG A 961 -16.72 -16.50 28.14
C ARG A 961 -16.16 -16.45 29.57
N ILE A 962 -16.43 -17.45 30.42
CA ILE A 962 -15.95 -17.43 31.82
C ILE A 962 -14.43 -17.60 31.91
N ASP A 963 -13.86 -18.31 30.94
CA ASP A 963 -12.43 -18.48 30.72
C ASP A 963 -11.64 -17.16 30.77
N VAL A 964 -12.07 -16.11 30.07
CA VAL A 964 -11.38 -14.80 30.07
C VAL A 964 -11.36 -14.15 31.45
N LEU A 965 -12.45 -14.28 32.22
CA LEU A 965 -12.52 -13.75 33.59
C LEU A 965 -11.66 -14.54 34.57
N LEU A 966 -11.49 -15.86 34.35
CA LEU A 966 -10.65 -16.72 35.17
C LEU A 966 -9.16 -16.60 34.81
N LEU A 967 -8.82 -16.34 33.54
CA LEU A 967 -7.42 -16.23 33.10
C LEU A 967 -6.70 -15.04 33.71
N LYS A 968 -7.36 -13.88 33.83
CA LYS A 968 -6.76 -12.68 34.42
C LYS A 968 -6.22 -12.92 35.85
N PRO A 969 -7.00 -13.45 36.81
CA PRO A 969 -6.50 -13.75 38.14
C PRO A 969 -5.44 -14.85 38.19
N LEU A 970 -5.52 -15.83 37.28
CA LEU A 970 -4.67 -17.01 37.34
C LEU A 970 -3.33 -16.82 36.63
N LYS A 971 -3.26 -15.99 35.57
CA LYS A 971 -2.10 -15.89 34.68
C LYS A 971 -1.77 -14.46 34.20
N GLY A 972 -2.59 -13.45 34.50
CA GLY A 972 -2.33 -12.04 34.17
C GLY A 972 -2.80 -11.61 32.77
N ASP A 973 -2.58 -10.33 32.46
CA ASP A 973 -3.16 -9.66 31.28
C ASP A 973 -2.59 -10.17 29.95
N THR A 974 -1.29 -10.40 29.86
CA THR A 974 -0.61 -10.88 28.63
C THR A 974 -1.19 -12.22 28.15
N VAL A 975 -1.43 -13.16 29.07
CA VAL A 975 -2.03 -14.46 28.75
C VAL A 975 -3.47 -14.33 28.27
N VAL A 976 -4.24 -13.39 28.83
CA VAL A 976 -5.58 -13.04 28.33
C VAL A 976 -5.48 -12.50 26.90
N GLY A 977 -4.47 -11.69 26.60
CA GLY A 977 -4.18 -11.19 25.26
C GLY A 977 -3.92 -12.31 24.25
N TYR A 978 -3.03 -13.24 24.58
CA TYR A 978 -2.72 -14.39 23.71
C TYR A 978 -3.95 -15.26 23.43
N TYR A 979 -4.72 -15.56 24.47
CA TYR A 979 -5.92 -16.37 24.36
C TYR A 979 -7.00 -15.68 23.52
N SER A 980 -7.23 -14.39 23.78
CA SER A 980 -8.24 -13.61 23.08
C SER A 980 -7.93 -13.41 21.60
N ALA A 981 -6.65 -13.31 21.22
CA ALA A 981 -6.23 -13.25 19.82
C ALA A 981 -6.59 -14.55 19.07
N ALA A 982 -6.36 -15.72 19.67
CA ALA A 982 -6.77 -17.01 19.08
C ALA A 982 -8.29 -17.12 18.93
N LEU A 983 -9.04 -16.69 19.95
CA LEU A 983 -10.51 -16.67 19.92
C LEU A 983 -11.08 -15.82 18.78
N LYS A 984 -10.36 -14.83 18.25
CA LYS A 984 -10.87 -14.00 17.14
C LYS A 984 -11.14 -14.80 15.86
N TYR A 985 -10.33 -15.82 15.57
CA TYR A 985 -10.58 -16.72 14.44
C TYR A 985 -11.84 -17.56 14.65
N VAL A 986 -11.98 -18.12 15.87
CA VAL A 986 -13.14 -18.93 16.25
C VAL A 986 -14.41 -18.09 16.16
N ASP A 987 -14.40 -16.92 16.79
CA ASP A 987 -15.46 -15.91 16.73
C ASP A 987 -15.83 -15.59 15.27
N GLY A 988 -14.83 -15.40 14.39
CA GLY A 988 -15.04 -15.16 12.96
C GLY A 988 -15.78 -16.29 12.24
N LEU A 989 -15.47 -17.54 12.56
CA LEU A 989 -16.02 -18.73 11.90
C LEU A 989 -17.42 -19.12 12.39
N LEU A 990 -17.77 -18.80 13.64
CA LEU A 990 -19.09 -19.09 14.22
C LEU A 990 -20.25 -18.34 13.53
N ILE A 991 -19.95 -17.39 12.66
CA ILE A 991 -20.95 -16.68 11.85
C ILE A 991 -21.62 -17.60 10.82
N ILE A 992 -20.88 -18.60 10.32
CA ILE A 992 -21.36 -19.56 9.30
C ILE A 992 -22.57 -20.36 9.82
N PRO A 993 -22.46 -21.12 10.93
CA PRO A 993 -23.58 -21.90 11.44
C PRO A 993 -24.72 -21.01 11.94
N GLN A 994 -24.42 -19.82 12.46
CA GLN A 994 -25.44 -18.88 12.93
C GLN A 994 -26.40 -18.50 11.80
N TYR A 995 -25.89 -18.05 10.64
CA TYR A 995 -26.77 -17.68 9.52
C TYR A 995 -27.39 -18.86 8.82
N PHE A 996 -26.63 -19.96 8.66
CA PHE A 996 -27.17 -21.19 8.10
C PHE A 996 -28.38 -21.67 8.92
N THR A 997 -28.25 -21.71 10.24
CA THR A 997 -29.32 -22.12 11.14
C THR A 997 -30.48 -21.12 11.12
N GLN A 998 -30.22 -19.82 11.11
CA GLN A 998 -31.27 -18.79 11.01
C GLN A 998 -32.08 -18.92 9.71
N ALA A 999 -31.44 -19.23 8.59
CA ALA A 999 -32.11 -19.41 7.30
C ALA A 999 -32.99 -20.68 7.26
N ILE A 1000 -32.54 -21.75 7.92
CA ILE A 1000 -33.26 -23.05 7.94
C ILE A 1000 -34.26 -23.15 9.08
N PHE A 1001 -34.16 -22.31 10.12
CA PHE A 1001 -35.03 -22.38 11.30
C PHE A 1001 -36.54 -22.36 10.98
N PRO A 1002 -37.07 -21.48 10.09
CA PRO A 1002 -38.49 -21.50 9.74
C PRO A 1002 -38.95 -22.84 9.14
N LEU A 1003 -38.09 -23.48 8.35
CA LEU A 1003 -38.35 -24.79 7.77
C LEU A 1003 -38.45 -25.87 8.86
N MET A 1004 -37.53 -25.84 9.83
CA MET A 1004 -37.51 -26.77 10.95
C MET A 1004 -38.76 -26.61 11.83
N SER A 1005 -39.15 -25.38 12.16
CA SER A 1005 -40.35 -25.10 12.96
C SER A 1005 -41.63 -25.57 12.27
N ARG A 1006 -41.72 -25.43 10.94
CA ARG A 1006 -42.87 -25.94 10.18
C ARG A 1006 -42.89 -27.48 10.18
N TYR A 1007 -41.76 -28.14 9.99
CA TYR A 1007 -41.68 -29.61 10.00
C TYR A 1007 -41.88 -30.21 11.39
N ALA A 1008 -41.49 -29.50 12.45
CA ALA A 1008 -41.76 -29.90 13.83
C ALA A 1008 -43.27 -30.09 14.09
N ALA A 1009 -44.12 -29.24 13.50
CA ALA A 1009 -45.57 -29.35 13.63
C ALA A 1009 -46.23 -30.34 12.65
N SER A 1010 -45.60 -30.65 11.51
CA SER A 1010 -46.26 -31.34 10.39
C SER A 1010 -45.71 -32.72 10.01
N SER A 1011 -44.41 -33.00 10.20
CA SER A 1011 -43.80 -34.29 9.82
C SER A 1011 -42.44 -34.51 10.48
N ARG A 1012 -42.37 -35.49 11.41
CA ARG A 1012 -41.14 -35.90 12.09
C ARG A 1012 -40.06 -36.40 11.12
N GLU A 1013 -40.46 -37.13 10.07
CA GLU A 1013 -39.52 -37.68 9.08
C GLU A 1013 -38.86 -36.56 8.26
N SER A 1014 -39.64 -35.55 7.85
CA SER A 1014 -39.11 -34.38 7.14
C SER A 1014 -38.18 -33.55 8.04
N LEU A 1015 -38.51 -33.41 9.33
CA LEU A 1015 -37.64 -32.75 10.31
C LEU A 1015 -36.30 -33.49 10.46
N LEU A 1016 -36.32 -34.83 10.61
CA LEU A 1016 -35.10 -35.64 10.73
C LEU A 1016 -34.22 -35.57 9.48
N ARG A 1017 -34.83 -35.62 8.28
CA ARG A 1017 -34.09 -35.47 7.01
C ARG A 1017 -33.44 -34.09 6.91
N ALA A 1018 -34.19 -33.03 7.22
CA ALA A 1018 -33.66 -31.67 7.23
C ALA A 1018 -32.54 -31.51 8.25
N TYR A 1019 -32.69 -32.04 9.47
CA TYR A 1019 -31.67 -32.00 10.51
C TYR A 1019 -30.38 -32.72 10.08
N THR A 1020 -30.51 -33.95 9.56
CA THR A 1020 -29.36 -34.74 9.11
C THR A 1020 -28.63 -34.07 7.94
N LEU A 1021 -29.37 -33.49 7.00
CA LEU A 1021 -28.80 -32.72 5.89
C LEU A 1021 -28.04 -31.49 6.40
N SER A 1022 -28.65 -30.73 7.30
CA SER A 1022 -28.02 -29.56 7.94
C SER A 1022 -26.72 -29.92 8.63
N LEU A 1023 -26.70 -31.01 9.41
CA LEU A 1023 -25.48 -31.49 10.06
C LEU A 1023 -24.40 -31.89 9.05
N ARG A 1024 -24.76 -32.65 7.99
CA ARG A 1024 -23.81 -33.05 6.95
C ARG A 1024 -23.17 -31.84 6.28
N LEU A 1025 -23.97 -30.85 5.88
CA LEU A 1025 -23.48 -29.64 5.21
C LEU A 1025 -22.55 -28.84 6.12
N LEU A 1026 -22.91 -28.66 7.40
CA LEU A 1026 -22.07 -27.94 8.34
C LEU A 1026 -20.77 -28.69 8.69
N LEU A 1027 -20.80 -30.01 8.82
CA LEU A 1027 -19.62 -30.82 9.12
C LEU A 1027 -18.64 -30.90 7.94
N ILE A 1028 -19.16 -30.95 6.70
CA ILE A 1028 -18.34 -30.86 5.47
C ILE A 1028 -17.52 -29.55 5.45
N VAL A 1029 -18.04 -28.48 6.06
CA VAL A 1029 -17.31 -27.20 6.17
C VAL A 1029 -16.43 -27.16 7.41
N ALA A 1030 -16.94 -27.55 8.58
CA ALA A 1030 -16.23 -27.39 9.85
C ALA A 1030 -15.00 -28.30 9.99
N LEU A 1031 -15.09 -29.56 9.55
CA LEU A 1031 -14.00 -30.53 9.71
C LEU A 1031 -12.74 -30.15 8.90
N PRO A 1032 -12.82 -29.78 7.60
CA PRO A 1032 -11.65 -29.31 6.88
C PRO A 1032 -11.02 -28.05 7.49
N ILE A 1033 -11.83 -27.11 7.98
CA ILE A 1033 -11.33 -25.89 8.64
C ILE A 1033 -10.57 -26.25 9.91
N ALA A 1034 -11.17 -27.09 10.78
CA ALA A 1034 -10.53 -27.52 12.01
C ALA A 1034 -9.24 -28.32 11.76
N ALA A 1035 -9.21 -29.17 10.73
CA ALA A 1035 -8.03 -29.94 10.36
C ALA A 1035 -6.91 -29.08 9.73
N ALA A 1036 -7.24 -28.05 8.95
CA ALA A 1036 -6.25 -27.20 8.29
C ALA A 1036 -5.60 -26.17 9.24
N MET A 1037 -6.37 -25.61 10.17
CA MET A 1037 -5.94 -24.51 11.05
C MET A 1037 -4.64 -24.78 11.80
N PRO A 1038 -4.37 -25.99 12.33
CA PRO A 1038 -3.12 -26.25 13.03
C PRO A 1038 -1.86 -26.07 12.19
N PHE A 1039 -1.93 -26.32 10.89
CA PHE A 1039 -0.81 -26.19 9.95
C PHE A 1039 -0.58 -24.74 9.52
N ILE A 1040 -1.65 -23.96 9.37
CA ILE A 1040 -1.56 -22.55 8.93
C ILE A 1040 -1.59 -21.55 10.09
N GLY A 1041 -1.73 -22.02 11.33
CA GLY A 1041 -1.97 -21.19 12.52
C GLY A 1041 -0.88 -20.15 12.79
N GLU A 1042 0.38 -20.45 12.44
CA GLU A 1042 1.47 -19.50 12.57
C GLU A 1042 1.30 -18.28 11.64
N GLY A 1043 1.08 -18.54 10.34
CA GLY A 1043 0.84 -17.49 9.36
C GLY A 1043 -0.42 -16.67 9.70
N LEU A 1044 -1.46 -17.32 10.23
CA LEU A 1044 -2.67 -16.65 10.70
C LEU A 1044 -2.38 -15.69 11.88
N ILE A 1045 -1.67 -16.15 12.92
CA ILE A 1045 -1.35 -15.28 14.05
C ILE A 1045 -0.37 -14.17 13.67
N MET A 1046 0.63 -14.44 12.82
CA MET A 1046 1.50 -13.38 12.28
C MET A 1046 0.70 -12.34 11.50
N LEU A 1047 -0.27 -12.78 10.71
CA LEU A 1047 -1.16 -11.88 9.98
C LEU A 1047 -2.02 -11.06 10.95
N LEU A 1048 -2.60 -11.68 11.99
CA LEU A 1048 -3.50 -11.02 12.93
C LEU A 1048 -2.77 -10.04 13.88
N GLY A 1049 -1.87 -10.54 14.73
CA GLY A 1049 -1.23 -9.78 15.80
C GLY A 1049 0.26 -9.51 15.59
N GLY A 1050 0.94 -10.27 14.71
CA GLY A 1050 2.38 -10.20 14.50
C GLY A 1050 3.18 -11.17 15.38
N ALA A 1051 4.51 -11.07 15.33
CA ALA A 1051 5.41 -12.00 16.01
C ALA A 1051 5.28 -11.99 17.54
N GLU A 1052 4.86 -10.86 18.13
CA GLU A 1052 4.69 -10.71 19.59
C GLU A 1052 3.63 -11.66 20.20
N TYR A 1053 2.76 -12.25 19.37
CA TYR A 1053 1.73 -13.20 19.80
C TYR A 1053 2.16 -14.67 19.67
N LEU A 1054 3.32 -14.94 19.05
CA LEU A 1054 3.87 -16.29 18.89
C LEU A 1054 4.81 -16.65 20.05
N PRO A 1055 4.90 -17.94 20.43
CA PRO A 1055 4.12 -19.08 19.91
C PRO A 1055 2.74 -19.26 20.58
N HIS A 1056 2.47 -18.57 21.69
CA HIS A 1056 1.34 -18.84 22.59
C HIS A 1056 -0.04 -18.77 21.91
N SER A 1057 -0.32 -17.75 21.10
CA SER A 1057 -1.61 -17.66 20.40
C SER A 1057 -1.77 -18.72 19.31
N LYS A 1058 -0.67 -19.19 18.71
CA LYS A 1058 -0.71 -20.31 17.75
C LYS A 1058 -1.12 -21.60 18.47
N ILE A 1059 -0.51 -21.88 19.62
CA ILE A 1059 -0.86 -23.05 20.45
C ILE A 1059 -2.34 -22.99 20.87
N ALA A 1060 -2.79 -21.83 21.36
CA ALA A 1060 -4.19 -21.63 21.73
C ALA A 1060 -5.15 -21.90 20.55
N LEU A 1061 -4.84 -21.37 19.36
CA LEU A 1061 -5.66 -21.59 18.16
C LEU A 1061 -5.68 -23.07 17.74
N GLN A 1062 -4.52 -23.75 17.78
CA GLN A 1062 -4.39 -25.17 17.48
C GLN A 1062 -5.29 -26.05 18.34
N LEU A 1063 -5.44 -25.70 19.63
CA LEU A 1063 -6.26 -26.44 20.57
C LEU A 1063 -7.74 -26.09 20.43
N ILE A 1064 -8.08 -24.80 20.43
CA ILE A 1064 -9.48 -24.35 20.49
C ILE A 1064 -10.22 -24.63 19.16
N ILE A 1065 -9.54 -24.68 18.01
CA ILE A 1065 -10.25 -24.86 16.73
C ILE A 1065 -11.02 -26.19 16.65
N TRP A 1066 -10.61 -27.22 17.39
CA TRP A 1066 -11.30 -28.51 17.43
C TRP A 1066 -12.68 -28.45 18.09
N PHE A 1067 -13.00 -27.37 18.81
CA PHE A 1067 -14.36 -27.08 19.28
C PHE A 1067 -15.32 -26.73 18.11
N LEU A 1068 -14.80 -26.27 16.97
CA LEU A 1068 -15.62 -25.76 15.85
C LEU A 1068 -16.64 -26.76 15.30
N PRO A 1069 -16.31 -28.03 14.98
CA PRO A 1069 -17.29 -28.99 14.47
C PRO A 1069 -18.42 -29.27 15.47
N PHE A 1070 -18.09 -29.38 16.76
CA PHE A 1070 -19.08 -29.58 17.82
C PHE A 1070 -19.99 -28.36 17.98
N SER A 1071 -19.43 -27.15 17.87
CA SER A 1071 -20.21 -25.91 17.93
C SER A 1071 -21.20 -25.79 16.77
N PHE A 1072 -20.80 -26.20 15.56
CA PHE A 1072 -21.69 -26.18 14.39
C PHE A 1072 -22.85 -27.16 14.55
N VAL A 1073 -22.59 -28.37 15.08
CA VAL A 1073 -23.64 -29.34 15.43
C VAL A 1073 -24.55 -28.79 16.51
N ASN A 1074 -23.98 -28.19 17.55
CA ASN A 1074 -24.73 -27.61 18.67
C ASN A 1074 -25.66 -26.48 18.20
N SER A 1075 -25.19 -25.64 17.26
CA SER A 1075 -25.96 -24.54 16.69
C SER A 1075 -27.28 -25.03 16.10
N VAL A 1076 -27.27 -26.05 15.23
CA VAL A 1076 -28.53 -26.57 14.64
C VAL A 1076 -29.37 -27.29 15.70
N THR A 1077 -28.73 -28.08 16.56
CA THR A 1077 -29.41 -28.91 17.57
C THR A 1077 -30.20 -28.06 18.56
N GLN A 1078 -29.63 -26.94 19.02
CA GLN A 1078 -30.30 -26.01 19.91
C GLN A 1078 -31.60 -25.47 19.30
N TYR A 1079 -31.58 -25.07 18.03
CA TYR A 1079 -32.78 -24.54 17.36
C TYR A 1079 -33.83 -25.61 17.07
N VAL A 1080 -33.43 -26.85 16.79
CA VAL A 1080 -34.38 -27.97 16.68
C VAL A 1080 -35.07 -28.24 18.02
N LEU A 1081 -34.32 -28.24 19.13
CA LEU A 1081 -34.90 -28.40 20.47
C LEU A 1081 -35.89 -27.27 20.81
N ILE A 1082 -35.59 -26.03 20.39
CA ILE A 1082 -36.51 -24.90 20.53
C ILE A 1082 -37.76 -25.12 19.66
N ALA A 1083 -37.61 -25.61 18.43
CA ALA A 1083 -38.73 -25.85 17.51
C ALA A 1083 -39.70 -26.94 18.00
N ILE A 1084 -39.26 -27.87 18.87
CA ILE A 1084 -40.10 -28.91 19.49
C ILE A 1084 -40.44 -28.61 20.97
N ASP A 1085 -40.31 -27.34 21.39
CA ASP A 1085 -40.63 -26.84 22.74
C ASP A 1085 -39.82 -27.47 23.90
N GLN A 1086 -38.64 -28.04 23.64
CA GLN A 1086 -37.75 -28.67 24.62
C GLN A 1086 -36.74 -27.70 25.28
N GLN A 1087 -37.09 -26.42 25.36
CA GLN A 1087 -36.24 -25.35 25.93
C GLN A 1087 -35.81 -25.58 27.39
N ARG A 1088 -36.59 -26.30 28.21
CA ARG A 1088 -36.20 -26.65 29.59
C ARG A 1088 -35.03 -27.64 29.66
N PHE A 1089 -34.92 -28.54 28.69
CA PHE A 1089 -33.81 -29.47 28.59
C PHE A 1089 -32.51 -28.71 28.28
N LEU A 1090 -32.59 -27.73 27.38
CA LEU A 1090 -31.46 -26.86 27.03
C LEU A 1090 -30.91 -26.11 28.26
N THR A 1091 -31.77 -25.57 29.12
CA THR A 1091 -31.34 -24.92 30.37
C THR A 1091 -30.55 -25.87 31.28
N LYS A 1092 -31.02 -27.11 31.44
CA LYS A 1092 -30.31 -28.12 32.24
C LYS A 1092 -28.96 -28.49 31.62
N ALA A 1093 -28.90 -28.64 30.30
CA ALA A 1093 -27.66 -28.92 29.58
C ALA A 1093 -26.63 -27.79 29.75
N PHE A 1094 -27.04 -26.53 29.65
CA PHE A 1094 -26.16 -25.39 29.91
C PHE A 1094 -25.68 -25.35 31.36
N LEU A 1095 -26.53 -25.66 32.34
CA LEU A 1095 -26.10 -25.68 33.74
C LEU A 1095 -24.99 -26.71 33.96
N VAL A 1096 -25.15 -27.93 33.44
CA VAL A 1096 -24.11 -28.97 33.50
C VAL A 1096 -22.85 -28.53 32.77
N GLY A 1097 -22.99 -27.94 31.58
CA GLY A 1097 -21.87 -27.43 30.79
C GLY A 1097 -21.10 -26.33 31.52
N VAL A 1098 -21.79 -25.38 32.15
CA VAL A 1098 -21.17 -24.28 32.92
C VAL A 1098 -20.43 -24.83 34.13
N THR A 1099 -21.03 -25.74 34.89
CA THR A 1099 -20.36 -26.37 36.04
C THR A 1099 -19.11 -27.11 35.61
N PHE A 1100 -19.19 -27.91 34.54
CA PHE A 1100 -18.02 -28.58 33.97
C PHE A 1100 -16.96 -27.58 33.53
N ASN A 1101 -17.34 -26.53 32.80
CA ASN A 1101 -16.41 -25.54 32.25
C ASN A 1101 -15.67 -24.78 33.35
N ILE A 1102 -16.36 -24.33 34.40
CA ILE A 1102 -15.73 -23.64 35.54
C ILE A 1102 -14.76 -24.58 36.27
N VAL A 1103 -15.20 -25.80 36.59
CA VAL A 1103 -14.36 -26.78 37.30
C VAL A 1103 -13.12 -27.15 36.47
N ALA A 1104 -13.32 -27.43 35.18
CA ALA A 1104 -12.23 -27.76 34.27
C ALA A 1104 -11.23 -26.59 34.14
N ASN A 1105 -11.70 -25.35 34.01
CA ASN A 1105 -10.82 -24.18 33.96
C ASN A 1105 -10.02 -23.99 35.25
N LEU A 1106 -10.65 -24.12 36.42
CA LEU A 1106 -9.97 -24.00 37.72
C LEU A 1106 -8.91 -25.08 37.94
N ILE A 1107 -9.08 -26.28 37.37
CA ILE A 1107 -8.11 -27.37 37.45
C ILE A 1107 -7.01 -27.22 36.40
N PHE A 1108 -7.36 -27.01 35.13
CA PHE A 1108 -6.42 -27.13 34.02
C PHE A 1108 -5.66 -25.85 33.67
N ILE A 1109 -6.20 -24.65 33.96
CA ILE A 1109 -5.45 -23.39 33.73
C ILE A 1109 -4.17 -23.34 34.59
N PRO A 1110 -4.20 -23.65 35.90
CA PRO A 1110 -2.99 -23.68 36.71
C PRO A 1110 -1.99 -24.75 36.26
N LEU A 1111 -2.48 -25.96 35.94
CA LEU A 1111 -1.67 -27.14 35.62
C LEU A 1111 -0.94 -27.02 34.27
N PHE A 1112 -1.65 -26.65 33.21
CA PHE A 1112 -1.13 -26.71 31.85
C PHE A 1112 -0.84 -25.33 31.27
N SER A 1113 -1.79 -24.38 31.32
CA SER A 1113 -1.66 -23.07 30.65
C SER A 1113 -1.18 -23.24 29.20
N TYR A 1114 0.03 -22.76 28.86
CA TYR A 1114 0.66 -22.92 27.54
C TYR A 1114 1.94 -23.77 27.59
N ARG A 1115 2.12 -24.57 28.65
CA ARG A 1115 3.29 -25.45 28.84
C ARG A 1115 3.18 -26.73 28.02
#